data_AF-T0Q0D8-F1
#
_entry.id   AF-T0Q0D8-F1
#
_cell.length_a   1.000
_cell.length_b   1.000
_cell.length_c   1.000
_cell.angle_alpha   90.00
_cell.angle_beta   90.00
_cell.angle_gamma   90.00
#
_symmetry.space_group_name_H-M   'P 1'
#
loop_
_entity.id
_entity.type
_entity.pdbx_description
1 polymer ?
#
loop_
_entity_poly.entity_id
_entity_poly.type
_entity_poly.pdbx_seq_one_letter_code
_entity_poly.pdbx_strand_id
1 'polypeptide(L)'
;MHPRTLKFDAEYEVGYLAYVQESSVVRVRLTFIVGSLFLGALLAYEAHLDLFRRRAGIPPPLPEGELPDANRLVLYILSFGVSVPAFFIGFLLTFFESMHKRIERITFAVFFVVAMTLIFKKPVQAQTGPVLPLMILIIPIFGITRMRFLHSCVLGWTIFFTYLIVQGVSLHWMDPIPYGNGKTWKYDNISDIIYQTINYGIAIIGGMVSHYRQELIRRRNYALKLPFTGLDDDEPLDLFGESYSEERLMDPFNLSFRNLDVEECFCRMWYLIDPHPYENPNRGDIHENVYMTIRFAVLGVFLSQVVLGIQDIKLLFMKDFKFEYGMAAVIRFAIVVPLYLLSFYFMYLLGRKYFEMYLRKSAAEAEMSSQFTIDVNDVPASDDSFKGFKYASTRMKKKAPLTKNRSIKEKIEGQKERWVDTKGGYVRSAQIFLTIIISLHVILMMILLLQVGRSYIYTHSSKQKNAAKPNVYFMGFLNALLSVHRSGFKIRFVYSSRVSWAMVLLFIFFASHNLHFDPWEYLWAEYSCYLVAIQFLGMMISHEEESLRRSFFVLKSMRMLEFEKWFAGVLRIQKGVRKFLARHRERQIAKGDVPTTKAVSKPPAPKVAHAQSFLAMASKMGVQAQAIQIAVVLFDVIWSAANP
;
A
#
# COMPACT_ATOMS: atom_id res chain seq x y z
N MET A 1 -11.64 -14.31 15.11
CA MET A 1 -11.25 -12.95 14.66
C MET A 1 -12.45 -12.20 14.09
N HIS A 2 -12.75 -11.01 14.61
CA HIS A 2 -13.92 -10.23 14.20
C HIS A 2 -13.65 -9.45 12.89
N PRO A 3 -14.51 -9.54 11.85
CA PRO A 3 -14.20 -9.08 10.50
C PRO A 3 -14.07 -7.55 10.36
N ARG A 4 -14.74 -6.78 11.21
CA ARG A 4 -14.74 -5.29 11.15
C ARG A 4 -13.63 -4.65 11.99
N THR A 5 -13.26 -5.29 13.08
CA THR A 5 -12.31 -4.73 14.07
C THR A 5 -10.95 -5.41 14.01
N LEU A 6 -10.84 -6.53 13.27
CA LEU A 6 -9.67 -7.40 13.17
C LEU A 6 -9.18 -8.01 14.49
N LYS A 7 -9.85 -7.77 15.62
CA LYS A 7 -9.44 -8.28 16.92
C LYS A 7 -9.50 -9.82 16.96
N PHE A 8 -8.48 -10.40 17.58
CA PHE A 8 -8.52 -11.79 18.01
C PHE A 8 -9.45 -11.93 19.21
N ASP A 9 -9.72 -13.18 19.57
CA ASP A 9 -10.37 -13.49 20.84
C ASP A 9 -9.44 -13.05 21.98
N ALA A 10 -10.02 -12.70 23.13
CA ALA A 10 -9.31 -11.97 24.20
C ALA A 10 -8.01 -12.66 24.64
N GLU A 11 -8.00 -14.00 24.63
CA GLU A 11 -6.86 -14.86 24.97
C GLU A 11 -5.63 -14.61 24.10
N TYR A 12 -5.81 -14.39 22.79
CA TYR A 12 -4.71 -14.25 21.82
C TYR A 12 -4.37 -12.79 21.51
N GLU A 13 -5.29 -11.85 21.79
CA GLU A 13 -5.09 -10.42 21.50
C GLU A 13 -3.99 -9.80 22.37
N VAL A 14 -3.81 -10.26 23.61
CA VAL A 14 -2.76 -9.75 24.53
C VAL A 14 -1.37 -10.12 24.00
N GLY A 15 -1.17 -11.38 23.59
CA GLY A 15 0.10 -11.83 23.01
C GLY A 15 0.40 -11.15 21.67
N TYR A 16 -0.62 -10.97 20.82
CA TYR A 16 -0.48 -10.20 19.57
C TYR A 16 -0.06 -8.75 19.84
N LEU A 17 -0.68 -8.09 20.82
CA LEU A 17 -0.35 -6.71 21.17
C LEU A 17 1.12 -6.58 21.62
N ALA A 18 1.59 -7.47 22.49
CA ALA A 18 2.98 -7.47 22.94
C ALA A 18 3.97 -7.63 21.76
N TYR A 19 3.72 -8.62 20.90
CA TYR A 19 4.52 -8.86 19.69
C TYR A 19 4.58 -7.64 18.76
N VAL A 20 3.44 -6.98 18.55
CA VAL A 20 3.36 -5.80 17.67
C VAL A 20 4.10 -4.62 18.29
N GLN A 21 3.95 -4.39 19.59
CA GLN A 21 4.59 -3.28 20.29
C GLN A 21 6.11 -3.39 20.23
N GLU A 22 6.67 -4.55 20.56
CA GLU A 22 8.12 -4.80 20.55
C GLU A 22 8.70 -4.62 19.14
N SER A 23 8.06 -5.23 18.14
CA SER A 23 8.52 -5.16 16.75
C SER A 23 8.30 -3.80 16.08
N SER A 24 7.58 -2.87 16.71
CA SER A 24 7.29 -1.53 16.17
C SER A 24 8.30 -0.45 16.61
N VAL A 25 9.09 -0.70 17.65
CA VAL A 25 9.96 0.30 18.32
C VAL A 25 10.83 1.08 17.33
N VAL A 26 11.62 0.37 16.51
CA VAL A 26 12.58 1.00 15.57
C VAL A 26 11.85 1.87 14.53
N ARG A 27 10.68 1.42 14.07
CA ARG A 27 9.90 2.15 13.06
C ARG A 27 9.28 3.42 13.64
N VAL A 28 8.74 3.32 14.85
CA VAL A 28 8.20 4.48 15.58
C VAL A 28 9.31 5.50 15.86
N ARG A 29 10.51 5.05 16.26
CA ARG A 29 11.70 5.91 16.40
C ARG A 29 12.03 6.67 15.11
N LEU A 30 12.19 5.93 14.01
CA LEU A 30 12.48 6.53 12.70
C LEU A 30 11.39 7.51 12.27
N THR A 31 10.12 7.18 12.52
CA THR A 31 9.00 8.05 12.16
C THR A 31 9.00 9.33 12.98
N PHE A 32 9.26 9.26 14.28
CA PHE A 32 9.30 10.44 15.15
C PHE A 32 10.50 11.34 14.87
N ILE A 33 11.69 10.78 14.64
CA ILE A 33 12.86 11.60 14.32
C ILE A 33 12.71 12.29 12.96
N VAL A 34 12.23 11.57 11.95
CA VAL A 34 11.93 12.15 10.62
C VAL A 34 10.83 13.19 10.75
N GLY A 35 9.75 12.90 11.47
CA GLY A 35 8.68 13.86 11.76
C GLY A 35 9.21 15.13 12.42
N SER A 36 10.04 14.99 13.46
CA SER A 36 10.66 16.11 14.17
C SER A 36 11.57 16.95 13.28
N LEU A 37 12.43 16.31 12.48
CA LEU A 37 13.39 17.01 11.62
C LEU A 37 12.70 17.75 10.47
N PHE A 38 11.81 17.08 9.73
CA PHE A 38 11.11 17.71 8.59
C PHE A 38 10.10 18.76 9.05
N LEU A 39 9.34 18.51 10.11
CA LEU A 39 8.42 19.50 10.66
C LEU A 39 9.19 20.68 11.26
N GLY A 40 10.28 20.42 11.99
CA GLY A 40 11.14 21.47 12.54
C GLY A 40 11.76 22.34 11.46
N ALA A 41 12.30 21.73 10.40
CA ALA A 41 12.87 22.46 9.25
C ALA A 41 11.81 23.31 8.54
N LEU A 42 10.60 22.78 8.34
CA LEU A 42 9.49 23.54 7.75
C LEU A 42 9.10 24.75 8.61
N LEU A 43 8.93 24.55 9.91
CA LEU A 43 8.53 25.62 10.83
C LEU A 43 9.64 26.67 11.00
N ALA A 44 10.90 26.26 10.97
CA ALA A 44 12.04 27.17 10.96
C ALA A 44 12.10 28.00 9.68
N TYR A 45 11.83 27.37 8.52
CA TYR A 45 11.72 28.06 7.25
C TYR A 45 10.57 29.07 7.22
N GLU A 46 9.39 28.69 7.73
CA GLU A 46 8.26 29.63 7.84
C GLU A 46 8.56 30.81 8.77
N ALA A 47 9.24 30.56 9.90
CA ALA A 47 9.66 31.61 10.81
C ALA A 47 10.71 32.54 10.18
N HIS A 48 11.63 32.01 9.36
CA HIS A 48 12.62 32.80 8.64
C HIS A 48 11.99 33.71 7.58
N LEU A 49 10.90 33.27 6.95
CA LEU A 49 10.12 34.08 6.00
C LEU A 49 9.12 35.05 6.67
N ASP A 50 9.23 35.27 7.98
CA ASP A 50 8.33 36.13 8.77
C ASP A 50 6.83 35.77 8.65
N LEU A 51 6.50 34.51 8.27
CA LEU A 51 5.11 34.04 8.16
C LEU A 51 4.40 33.90 9.51
N PHE A 52 5.11 34.14 10.62
CA PHE A 52 4.52 34.24 11.97
C PHE A 52 4.20 35.70 12.37
N ARG A 53 4.71 36.67 11.60
CA ARG A 53 4.42 38.10 11.75
C ARG A 53 3.48 38.60 10.65
N ARG A 54 3.45 37.92 9.50
CA ARG A 54 2.67 38.32 8.33
C ARG A 54 1.81 37.20 7.75
N ARG A 55 0.66 37.59 7.22
CA ARG A 55 -0.28 36.72 6.51
C ARG A 55 0.33 36.22 5.20
N ALA A 56 0.15 34.93 4.93
CA ALA A 56 0.58 34.34 3.67
C ALA A 56 -0.26 34.91 2.50
N GLY A 57 0.42 35.43 1.47
CA GLY A 57 -0.21 35.89 0.21
C GLY A 57 -0.31 37.41 0.04
N ILE A 58 0.02 38.20 1.06
CA ILE A 58 0.17 39.67 0.95
C ILE A 58 1.67 40.00 0.92
N PRO A 59 2.20 40.59 -0.17
CA PRO A 59 3.63 40.87 -0.29
C PRO A 59 4.08 42.03 0.62
N PRO A 60 5.35 42.05 1.07
CA PRO A 60 5.97 43.25 1.64
C PRO A 60 5.92 44.41 0.61
N PRO A 61 5.70 45.69 1.01
CA PRO A 61 5.71 46.26 2.36
C PRO A 61 4.31 46.58 2.94
N LEU A 62 3.24 45.94 2.46
CA LEU A 62 1.86 46.30 2.83
C LEU A 62 1.55 46.03 4.32
N PRO A 63 1.15 47.05 5.12
CA PRO A 63 0.89 46.91 6.55
C PRO A 63 -0.36 46.06 6.84
N GLU A 64 -1.30 45.95 5.91
CA GLU A 64 -2.51 45.14 6.03
C GLU A 64 -2.20 43.62 6.13
N GLY A 65 -0.96 43.24 5.79
CA GLY A 65 -0.46 41.87 5.93
C GLY A 65 -0.01 41.51 7.36
N GLU A 66 0.09 42.46 8.29
CA GLU A 66 0.64 42.20 9.63
C GLU A 66 -0.37 41.49 10.54
N LEU A 67 0.13 40.50 11.28
CA LEU A 67 -0.64 39.75 12.28
C LEU A 67 -0.48 40.41 13.66
N PRO A 68 -1.51 40.35 14.53
CA PRO A 68 -1.39 40.80 15.91
C PRO A 68 -0.23 40.12 16.66
N ASP A 69 0.46 40.86 17.53
CA ASP A 69 1.59 40.33 18.31
C ASP A 69 1.21 39.11 19.17
N ALA A 70 -0.04 39.07 19.66
CA ALA A 70 -0.57 37.91 20.38
C ALA A 70 -0.58 36.64 19.51
N ASN A 71 -0.92 36.75 18.22
CA ASN A 71 -0.94 35.62 17.29
C ASN A 71 0.49 35.11 17.05
N ARG A 72 1.46 36.02 16.95
CA ARG A 72 2.86 35.66 16.81
C ARG A 72 3.33 34.78 17.97
N LEU A 73 3.07 35.18 19.22
CA LEU A 73 3.44 34.39 20.40
C LEU A 73 2.79 33.00 20.36
N VAL A 74 1.48 32.95 20.07
CA VAL A 74 0.73 31.69 19.95
C VAL A 74 1.32 30.79 18.87
N LEU A 75 1.72 31.33 17.71
CA LEU A 75 2.33 30.55 16.62
C LEU A 75 3.68 29.94 17.01
N TYR A 76 4.53 30.68 17.74
CA TYR A 76 5.78 30.12 18.26
C TYR A 76 5.52 29.03 19.31
N ILE A 77 4.56 29.23 20.22
CA ILE A 77 4.19 28.24 21.24
C ILE A 77 3.66 26.96 20.58
N LEU A 78 2.68 27.07 19.66
CA LEU A 78 2.12 25.91 18.96
C LEU A 78 3.18 25.16 18.14
N SER A 79 4.06 25.90 17.45
CA SER A 79 5.07 25.34 16.56
C SER A 79 6.24 24.73 17.34
N PHE A 80 6.99 25.53 18.08
CA PHE A 80 8.23 25.11 18.75
C PHE A 80 8.03 24.70 20.22
N GLY A 81 6.94 25.12 20.87
CA GLY A 81 6.63 24.71 22.24
C GLY A 81 5.85 23.40 22.32
N VAL A 82 5.04 23.06 21.31
CA VAL A 82 4.17 21.88 21.34
C VAL A 82 4.48 20.89 20.21
N SER A 83 4.41 21.30 18.94
CA SER A 83 4.41 20.34 17.81
C SER A 83 5.75 19.60 17.63
N VAL A 84 6.88 20.32 17.57
CA VAL A 84 8.22 19.73 17.43
C VAL A 84 8.61 18.97 18.71
N PRO A 85 8.44 19.53 19.93
CA PRO A 85 8.70 18.80 21.15
C PRO A 85 7.86 17.53 21.30
N ALA A 86 6.61 17.49 20.83
CA ALA A 86 5.78 16.27 20.92
C ALA A 86 6.45 15.09 20.19
N PHE A 87 6.98 15.30 18.99
CA PHE A 87 7.74 14.26 18.28
C PHE A 87 9.04 13.90 18.99
N PHE A 88 9.79 14.89 19.48
CA PHE A 88 11.06 14.65 20.15
C PHE A 88 10.90 13.92 21.49
N ILE A 89 9.94 14.34 22.32
CA ILE A 89 9.57 13.66 23.57
C ILE A 89 9.08 12.24 23.25
N GLY A 90 8.21 12.09 22.24
CA GLY A 90 7.77 10.77 21.77
C GLY A 90 8.95 9.86 21.40
N PHE A 91 9.95 10.40 20.70
CA PHE A 91 11.18 9.70 20.33
C PHE A 91 11.98 9.27 21.56
N LEU A 92 12.22 10.18 22.51
CA LEU A 92 12.92 9.86 23.76
C LEU A 92 12.18 8.78 24.58
N LEU A 93 10.85 8.86 24.65
CA LEU A 93 10.03 7.89 25.38
C LEU A 93 10.18 6.46 24.83
N THR A 94 10.50 6.29 23.55
CA THR A 94 10.72 4.95 22.99
C THR A 94 12.02 4.28 23.45
N PHE A 95 12.95 4.97 24.10
CA PHE A 95 14.18 4.37 24.62
C PHE A 95 13.98 3.66 25.97
N PHE A 96 12.90 3.97 26.69
CA PHE A 96 12.59 3.32 27.95
C PHE A 96 11.85 2.00 27.73
N GLU A 97 12.39 0.90 28.24
CA GLU A 97 11.79 -0.45 28.12
C GLU A 97 10.38 -0.52 28.71
N SER A 98 10.13 0.17 29.83
CA SER A 98 8.79 0.23 30.44
C SER A 98 7.74 0.86 29.51
N MET A 99 8.17 1.71 28.59
CA MET A 99 7.31 2.37 27.62
C MET A 99 7.08 1.54 26.36
N HIS A 100 7.87 0.49 26.11
CA HIS A 100 7.66 -0.40 24.95
C HIS A 100 6.28 -1.04 24.98
N LYS A 101 5.81 -1.44 26.18
CA LYS A 101 4.46 -1.97 26.42
C LYS A 101 3.32 -0.96 26.16
N ARG A 102 3.65 0.32 25.94
CA ARG A 102 2.70 1.43 25.78
C ARG A 102 2.93 2.23 24.50
N ILE A 103 3.75 1.75 23.56
CA ILE A 103 4.09 2.45 22.30
C ILE A 103 2.85 2.86 21.50
N GLU A 104 1.82 2.01 21.45
CA GLU A 104 0.56 2.34 20.75
C GLU A 104 -0.07 3.63 21.30
N ARG A 105 -0.09 3.79 22.63
CA ARG A 105 -0.67 4.98 23.29
C ARG A 105 0.20 6.22 23.09
N ILE A 106 1.51 6.06 23.18
CA ILE A 106 2.47 7.17 22.94
C ILE A 106 2.30 7.67 21.52
N THR A 107 2.29 6.76 20.54
CA THR A 107 2.11 7.09 19.12
C THR A 107 0.78 7.78 18.85
N PHE A 108 -0.31 7.26 19.43
CA PHE A 108 -1.62 7.90 19.31
C PHE A 108 -1.60 9.34 19.85
N ALA A 109 -1.04 9.54 21.05
CA ALA A 109 -0.98 10.84 21.69
C ALA A 109 -0.12 11.85 20.92
N VAL A 110 1.08 11.44 20.47
CA VAL A 110 1.99 12.30 19.71
C VAL A 110 1.33 12.75 18.40
N PHE A 111 0.78 11.83 17.62
CA PHE A 111 0.11 12.20 16.37
C PHE A 111 -1.16 13.03 16.60
N PHE A 112 -1.91 12.75 17.65
CA PHE A 112 -3.08 13.56 18.01
C PHE A 112 -2.66 15.00 18.31
N VAL A 113 -1.67 15.20 19.19
CA VAL A 113 -1.18 16.54 19.56
C VAL A 113 -0.66 17.29 18.33
N VAL A 114 0.19 16.66 17.53
CA VAL A 114 0.74 17.28 16.31
C VAL A 114 -0.37 17.63 15.33
N ALA A 115 -1.33 16.73 15.07
CA ALA A 115 -2.44 17.01 14.17
C ALA A 115 -3.28 18.20 14.67
N MET A 116 -3.62 18.23 15.95
CA MET A 116 -4.38 19.33 16.54
C MET A 116 -3.62 20.65 16.40
N THR A 117 -2.31 20.68 16.71
CA THR A 117 -1.50 21.90 16.55
C THR A 117 -1.51 22.41 15.11
N LEU A 118 -1.38 21.53 14.11
CA LEU A 118 -1.42 21.90 12.70
C LEU A 118 -2.81 22.43 12.27
N ILE A 119 -3.90 21.87 12.79
CA ILE A 119 -5.27 22.32 12.52
C ILE A 119 -5.51 23.72 13.11
N PHE A 120 -5.12 23.94 14.37
CA PHE A 120 -5.31 25.22 15.07
C PHE A 120 -4.35 26.31 14.59
N LYS A 121 -3.14 25.94 14.13
CA LYS A 121 -2.17 26.89 13.59
C LYS A 121 -2.71 27.60 12.35
N LYS A 122 -3.40 26.89 11.45
CA LYS A 122 -3.90 27.45 10.19
C LYS A 122 -4.74 28.74 10.34
N PRO A 123 -5.81 28.78 11.15
CA PRO A 123 -6.60 30.00 11.33
C PRO A 123 -5.82 31.10 12.07
N VAL A 124 -4.97 30.75 13.04
CA VAL A 124 -4.13 31.74 13.76
C VAL A 124 -3.13 32.42 12.84
N GLN A 125 -2.55 31.65 11.90
CA GLN A 125 -1.64 32.13 10.87
C GLN A 125 -2.38 32.81 9.71
N ALA A 126 -3.71 32.74 9.68
CA ALA A 126 -4.55 33.17 8.56
C ALA A 126 -3.99 32.66 7.22
N GLN A 127 -3.66 31.36 7.17
CA GLN A 127 -3.10 30.73 5.98
C GLN A 127 -4.20 30.19 5.07
N THR A 128 -4.14 30.51 3.77
CA THR A 128 -5.06 29.98 2.76
C THR A 128 -4.57 28.63 2.19
N GLY A 129 -5.52 27.80 1.75
CA GLY A 129 -5.23 26.49 1.15
C GLY A 129 -5.05 25.35 2.16
N PRO A 130 -4.77 24.13 1.67
CA PRO A 130 -4.67 22.94 2.53
C PRO A 130 -3.40 22.94 3.38
N VAL A 131 -3.52 22.37 4.59
CA VAL A 131 -2.38 22.02 5.45
C VAL A 131 -1.71 20.77 4.91
N LEU A 132 -0.65 20.94 4.10
CA LEU A 132 0.10 19.82 3.51
C LEU A 132 0.73 18.89 4.56
N PRO A 133 1.34 19.39 5.66
CA PRO A 133 1.89 18.52 6.71
C PRO A 133 0.85 17.58 7.33
N LEU A 134 -0.42 18.00 7.41
CA LEU A 134 -1.50 17.16 7.93
C LEU A 134 -1.77 15.95 7.01
N MET A 135 -1.68 16.14 5.69
CA MET A 135 -1.80 15.01 4.75
C MET A 135 -0.64 14.03 4.89
N ILE A 136 0.58 14.55 5.06
CA ILE A 136 1.78 13.74 5.26
C ILE A 136 1.68 12.93 6.57
N LEU A 137 1.11 13.53 7.62
CA LEU A 137 0.90 12.87 8.92
C LEU A 137 -0.04 11.66 8.86
N ILE A 138 -1.00 11.64 7.93
CA ILE A 138 -1.92 10.50 7.73
C ILE A 138 -1.15 9.25 7.27
N ILE A 139 -0.04 9.42 6.54
CA ILE A 139 0.77 8.33 5.99
C ILE A 139 1.30 7.39 7.11
N PRO A 140 2.07 7.88 8.11
CA PRO A 140 2.57 7.02 9.18
C PRO A 140 1.48 6.49 10.13
N ILE A 141 0.34 7.19 10.28
CA ILE A 141 -0.80 6.75 11.10
C ILE A 141 -1.39 5.43 10.58
N PHE A 142 -1.50 5.28 9.26
CA PHE A 142 -2.09 4.10 8.63
C PHE A 142 -1.07 3.10 8.07
N GLY A 143 0.16 3.52 7.77
CA GLY A 143 1.09 2.68 7.00
C GLY A 143 2.34 2.20 7.72
N ILE A 144 2.74 2.82 8.84
CA ILE A 144 4.10 2.62 9.40
C ILE A 144 4.09 2.25 10.89
N THR A 145 3.30 2.95 11.70
CA THR A 145 3.48 2.90 13.17
C THR A 145 2.87 1.68 13.85
N ARG A 146 2.38 0.69 13.08
CA ARG A 146 1.80 -0.59 13.54
C ARG A 146 0.75 -0.47 14.65
N MET A 147 0.18 0.71 14.88
CA MET A 147 -0.99 0.89 15.75
C MET A 147 -2.12 0.00 15.24
N ARG A 148 -3.03 -0.43 16.11
CA ARG A 148 -4.16 -1.25 15.64
C ARG A 148 -5.09 -0.43 14.77
N PHE A 149 -5.68 -1.09 13.78
CA PHE A 149 -6.57 -0.54 12.76
C PHE A 149 -7.64 0.34 13.37
N LEU A 150 -8.28 -0.11 14.45
CA LEU A 150 -9.32 0.66 15.13
C LEU A 150 -8.80 2.01 15.66
N HIS A 151 -7.64 2.04 16.32
CA HIS A 151 -7.07 3.28 16.86
C HIS A 151 -6.64 4.23 15.75
N SER A 152 -6.02 3.73 14.67
CA SER A 152 -5.69 4.55 13.49
C SER A 152 -6.94 5.12 12.82
N CYS A 153 -8.03 4.33 12.71
CA CYS A 153 -9.29 4.80 12.15
C CYS A 153 -9.92 5.90 13.01
N VAL A 154 -9.98 5.70 14.32
CA VAL A 154 -10.49 6.70 15.26
C VAL A 154 -9.69 7.99 15.11
N LEU A 155 -8.36 7.91 15.17
CA LEU A 155 -7.49 9.08 15.02
C LEU A 155 -7.69 9.80 13.68
N GLY A 156 -7.73 9.05 12.57
CA GLY A 156 -7.94 9.63 11.23
C GLY A 156 -9.28 10.36 11.11
N TRP A 157 -10.39 9.76 11.57
CA TRP A 157 -11.69 10.43 11.55
C TRP A 157 -11.78 11.61 12.52
N THR A 158 -11.14 11.52 13.70
CA THR A 158 -11.03 12.67 14.60
C THR A 158 -10.33 13.84 13.91
N ILE A 159 -9.20 13.61 13.23
CA ILE A 159 -8.50 14.64 12.44
C ILE A 159 -9.44 15.25 11.38
N PHE A 160 -10.17 14.42 10.64
CA PHE A 160 -11.11 14.85 9.61
C PHE A 160 -12.21 15.76 10.16
N PHE A 161 -12.91 15.33 11.21
CA PHE A 161 -14.03 16.09 11.78
C PHE A 161 -13.55 17.34 12.50
N THR A 162 -12.46 17.25 13.26
CA THR A 162 -11.89 18.43 13.93
C THR A 162 -11.43 19.47 12.92
N TYR A 163 -10.82 19.07 11.80
CA TYR A 163 -10.48 19.99 10.72
C TYR A 163 -11.72 20.71 10.19
N LEU A 164 -12.76 19.96 9.80
CA LEU A 164 -13.98 20.54 9.25
C LEU A 164 -14.64 21.55 10.22
N ILE A 165 -14.74 21.18 11.51
CA ILE A 165 -15.37 22.02 12.54
C ILE A 165 -14.53 23.28 12.80
N VAL A 166 -13.23 23.14 13.07
CA VAL A 166 -12.37 24.28 13.41
C VAL A 166 -12.28 25.27 12.25
N GLN A 167 -12.11 24.78 11.02
CA GLN A 167 -12.06 25.65 9.84
C GLN A 167 -13.42 26.31 9.56
N GLY A 168 -14.52 25.57 9.70
CA GLY A 168 -15.87 26.11 9.53
C GLY A 168 -16.21 27.20 10.54
N VAL A 169 -15.87 27.00 11.82
CA VAL A 169 -16.09 28.02 12.88
C VAL A 169 -15.20 29.24 12.67
N SER A 170 -13.95 29.03 12.23
CA SER A 170 -12.99 30.13 12.00
C SER A 170 -13.46 31.11 10.92
N LEU A 171 -14.32 30.68 9.99
CA LEU A 171 -14.88 31.57 8.96
C LEU A 171 -15.67 32.74 9.52
N HIS A 172 -16.36 32.53 10.64
CA HIS A 172 -17.17 33.58 11.25
C HIS A 172 -16.31 34.76 11.71
N TRP A 173 -15.01 34.54 11.94
CA TRP A 173 -14.11 35.52 12.55
C TRP A 173 -13.07 36.06 11.55
N MET A 174 -13.16 35.66 10.28
CA MET A 174 -12.19 35.99 9.24
C MET A 174 -12.84 36.83 8.14
N ASP A 175 -12.67 38.13 8.24
CA ASP A 175 -13.19 39.08 7.25
C ASP A 175 -12.26 39.22 6.03
N PRO A 176 -12.81 39.50 4.83
CA PRO A 176 -12.01 39.82 3.65
C PRO A 176 -11.28 41.15 3.83
N ILE A 177 -9.99 41.17 3.50
CA ILE A 177 -9.12 42.34 3.68
C ILE A 177 -8.77 42.90 2.29
N PRO A 178 -9.21 44.11 1.92
CA PRO A 178 -8.74 44.76 0.71
C PRO A 178 -7.26 45.15 0.85
N TYR A 179 -6.46 44.87 -0.17
CA TYR A 179 -5.06 45.31 -0.25
C TYR A 179 -4.73 45.74 -1.69
N GLY A 180 -3.69 46.56 -1.88
CA GLY A 180 -3.42 47.37 -3.09
C GLY A 180 -3.85 46.84 -4.48
N ASN A 181 -4.12 47.78 -5.41
CA ASN A 181 -4.53 47.51 -6.80
C ASN A 181 -5.82 46.67 -6.95
N GLY A 182 -6.83 46.94 -6.11
CA GLY A 182 -8.16 46.31 -6.22
C GLY A 182 -8.19 44.81 -5.88
N LYS A 183 -7.19 44.31 -5.16
CA LYS A 183 -7.06 42.93 -4.70
C LYS A 183 -7.69 42.77 -3.31
N THR A 184 -8.23 41.59 -3.01
CA THR A 184 -8.87 41.33 -1.72
C THR A 184 -8.41 40.00 -1.17
N TRP A 185 -7.64 40.04 -0.10
CA TRP A 185 -7.24 38.83 0.61
C TRP A 185 -8.50 38.23 1.23
N LYS A 186 -8.76 36.97 0.92
CA LYS A 186 -9.91 36.22 1.43
C LYS A 186 -9.42 34.91 1.99
N TYR A 187 -9.91 34.56 3.18
CA TYR A 187 -9.73 33.23 3.72
C TYR A 187 -10.46 32.17 2.85
N ASP A 188 -10.19 30.89 3.08
CA ASP A 188 -10.83 29.80 2.35
C ASP A 188 -12.36 29.86 2.49
N ASN A 189 -13.14 29.67 1.41
CA ASN A 189 -14.60 29.63 1.53
C ASN A 189 -15.08 28.29 2.11
N ILE A 190 -16.36 28.19 2.52
CA ILE A 190 -16.99 26.90 2.94
C ILE A 190 -16.73 25.81 1.91
N SER A 191 -16.88 26.15 0.64
CA SER A 191 -16.69 25.23 -0.48
C SER A 191 -15.22 24.83 -0.67
N ASP A 192 -14.25 25.69 -0.34
CA ASP A 192 -12.82 25.35 -0.34
C ASP A 192 -12.46 24.46 0.86
N ILE A 193 -13.07 24.69 2.02
CA ILE A 193 -12.89 23.87 3.22
C ILE A 193 -13.45 22.47 3.01
N ILE A 194 -14.67 22.34 2.46
CA ILE A 194 -15.27 21.06 2.10
C ILE A 194 -14.37 20.32 1.11
N TYR A 195 -13.88 21.02 0.09
CA TYR A 195 -12.95 20.47 -0.89
C TYR A 195 -11.69 19.89 -0.25
N GLN A 196 -11.00 20.68 0.58
CA GLN A 196 -9.78 20.24 1.27
C GLN A 196 -10.07 19.07 2.22
N THR A 197 -11.19 19.13 2.93
CA THR A 197 -11.66 18.08 3.85
C THR A 197 -11.89 16.76 3.11
N ILE A 198 -12.55 16.78 1.95
CA ILE A 198 -12.75 15.59 1.11
C ILE A 198 -11.42 14.99 0.67
N ASN A 199 -10.46 15.82 0.29
CA ASN A 199 -9.13 15.33 -0.09
C ASN A 199 -8.38 14.67 1.08
N TYR A 200 -8.53 15.17 2.31
CA TYR A 200 -8.06 14.44 3.50
C TYR A 200 -8.82 13.13 3.70
N GLY A 201 -10.14 13.12 3.47
CA GLY A 201 -10.97 11.92 3.50
C GLY A 201 -10.50 10.83 2.52
N ILE A 202 -10.11 11.21 1.29
CA ILE A 202 -9.49 10.30 0.31
C ILE A 202 -8.22 9.68 0.87
N ALA A 203 -7.35 10.49 1.47
CA ALA A 203 -6.10 10.01 2.07
C ALA A 203 -6.34 9.04 3.24
N ILE A 204 -7.31 9.34 4.12
CA ILE A 204 -7.71 8.50 5.26
C ILE A 204 -8.28 7.18 4.75
N ILE A 205 -9.25 7.18 3.83
CA ILE A 205 -9.87 5.95 3.31
C ILE A 205 -8.83 5.07 2.60
N GLY A 206 -7.98 5.68 1.77
CA GLY A 206 -6.87 4.97 1.13
C GLY A 206 -5.91 4.36 2.16
N GLY A 207 -5.60 5.13 3.22
CA GLY A 207 -4.83 4.66 4.37
C GLY A 207 -5.50 3.49 5.09
N MET A 208 -6.80 3.59 5.40
CA MET A 208 -7.58 2.54 6.07
C MET A 208 -7.56 1.22 5.29
N VAL A 209 -7.79 1.27 3.98
CA VAL A 209 -7.76 0.05 3.14
C VAL A 209 -6.37 -0.58 3.13
N SER A 210 -5.31 0.24 3.01
CA SER A 210 -3.93 -0.25 3.07
C SER A 210 -3.61 -0.85 4.45
N HIS A 211 -3.96 -0.14 5.53
CA HIS A 211 -3.71 -0.57 6.89
C HIS A 211 -4.43 -1.88 7.23
N TYR A 212 -5.69 -2.00 6.84
CA TYR A 212 -6.49 -3.22 7.04
C TYR A 212 -5.80 -4.44 6.43
N ARG A 213 -5.27 -4.31 5.21
CA ARG A 213 -4.54 -5.39 4.52
C ARG A 213 -3.25 -5.74 5.25
N GLN A 214 -2.45 -4.74 5.62
CA GLN A 214 -1.19 -4.95 6.33
C GLN A 214 -1.42 -5.60 7.70
N GLU A 215 -2.37 -5.11 8.48
CA GLU A 215 -2.69 -5.70 9.79
C GLU A 215 -3.24 -7.12 9.64
N LEU A 216 -4.07 -7.40 8.63
CA LEU A 216 -4.55 -8.76 8.40
C LEU A 216 -3.40 -9.73 8.11
N ILE A 217 -2.41 -9.33 7.29
CA ILE A 217 -1.22 -10.14 7.03
C ILE A 217 -0.40 -10.31 8.32
N ARG A 218 -0.22 -9.23 9.09
CA ARG A 218 0.50 -9.28 10.37
C ARG A 218 -0.14 -10.25 11.37
N ARG A 219 -1.47 -10.21 11.49
CA ARG A 219 -2.26 -11.12 12.32
C ARG A 219 -2.17 -12.56 11.81
N ARG A 220 -2.20 -12.80 10.49
CA ARG A 220 -1.94 -14.13 9.91
C ARG A 220 -0.55 -14.64 10.26
N ASN A 221 0.48 -13.82 10.12
CA ASN A 221 1.85 -14.18 10.47
C ASN A 221 1.97 -14.52 11.96
N TYR A 222 1.32 -13.76 12.83
CA TYR A 222 1.27 -14.06 14.27
C TYR A 222 0.56 -15.38 14.56
N ALA A 223 -0.58 -15.66 13.91
CA ALA A 223 -1.28 -16.92 14.06
C ALA A 223 -0.41 -18.12 13.62
N LEU A 224 0.39 -17.97 12.56
CA LEU A 224 1.38 -18.97 12.15
C LEU A 224 2.58 -19.09 13.11
N LYS A 225 2.71 -18.26 14.13
CA LYS A 225 3.73 -18.40 15.18
C LYS A 225 3.21 -19.07 16.45
N LEU A 226 1.89 -19.22 16.59
CA LEU A 226 1.29 -19.87 17.76
C LEU A 226 1.64 -21.37 17.79
N PRO A 227 1.93 -21.96 18.96
CA PRO A 227 2.35 -23.37 19.04
C PRO A 227 1.33 -24.31 18.38
N PHE A 228 1.83 -25.32 17.67
CA PHE A 228 0.98 -26.32 17.03
C PHE A 228 0.59 -27.37 18.09
N THR A 229 -0.68 -27.38 18.49
CA THR A 229 -1.17 -28.30 19.52
C THR A 229 -1.12 -29.75 19.04
N GLY A 230 -0.43 -30.62 19.78
CA GLY A 230 -0.32 -32.05 19.48
C GLY A 230 1.03 -32.54 18.93
N LEU A 231 2.07 -31.70 18.96
CA LEU A 231 3.48 -32.15 18.97
C LEU A 231 3.94 -32.19 20.44
N ASP A 232 4.74 -33.18 20.82
CA ASP A 232 5.31 -33.27 22.18
C ASP A 232 6.10 -31.99 22.49
N ASP A 233 5.99 -31.49 23.73
CA ASP A 233 6.57 -30.22 24.20
C ASP A 233 8.12 -30.17 24.16
N ASP A 234 8.77 -31.29 23.82
CA ASP A 234 10.21 -31.49 24.01
C ASP A 234 11.10 -30.91 22.89
N GLU A 235 10.54 -30.52 21.74
CA GLU A 235 11.29 -29.78 20.71
C GLU A 235 10.36 -28.84 19.93
N PRO A 236 10.03 -27.65 20.46
CA PRO A 236 9.54 -26.59 19.61
C PRO A 236 10.64 -26.34 18.57
N LEU A 237 10.37 -26.69 17.30
CA LEU A 237 11.16 -26.17 16.17
C LEU A 237 11.30 -24.69 16.43
N ASP A 238 12.54 -24.23 16.58
CA ASP A 238 12.83 -22.89 17.04
C ASP A 238 12.40 -21.88 15.96
N LEU A 239 11.10 -21.57 15.94
CA LEU A 239 10.47 -20.57 15.08
C LEU A 239 11.01 -19.16 15.39
N PHE A 240 11.76 -19.04 16.49
CA PHE A 240 12.49 -17.87 16.94
C PHE A 240 14.02 -18.03 16.83
N GLY A 241 14.49 -19.14 16.28
CA GLY A 241 15.91 -19.48 16.23
C GLY A 241 16.70 -18.69 15.20
N GLU A 242 17.98 -18.46 15.49
CA GLU A 242 18.91 -17.68 14.65
C GLU A 242 19.03 -18.19 13.21
N SER A 243 18.76 -19.48 12.98
CA SER A 243 18.72 -20.15 11.68
C SER A 243 17.71 -19.51 10.70
N TYR A 244 16.69 -18.81 11.22
CA TYR A 244 15.55 -18.32 10.47
C TYR A 244 15.32 -16.81 10.60
N SER A 245 16.31 -16.09 11.13
CA SER A 245 16.29 -14.64 11.19
C SER A 245 16.15 -14.03 9.79
N GLU A 246 15.30 -12.99 9.68
CA GLU A 246 15.09 -12.25 8.44
C GLU A 246 16.42 -11.75 7.85
N GLU A 247 17.37 -11.37 8.72
CA GLU A 247 18.71 -10.87 8.39
C GLU A 247 19.60 -11.92 7.71
N ARG A 248 19.40 -13.21 8.02
CA ARG A 248 20.16 -14.31 7.44
C ARG A 248 19.57 -14.79 6.12
N LEU A 249 18.24 -14.79 6.01
CA LEU A 249 17.51 -15.27 4.84
C LEU A 249 17.43 -14.25 3.70
N MET A 250 17.40 -12.96 4.04
CA MET A 250 17.14 -11.87 3.08
C MET A 250 18.26 -10.84 3.05
N ASP A 251 18.39 -10.16 1.91
CA ASP A 251 19.24 -8.98 1.80
C ASP A 251 18.57 -7.76 2.47
N PRO A 252 19.28 -7.01 3.33
CA PRO A 252 18.70 -5.90 4.09
C PRO A 252 18.22 -4.73 3.21
N PHE A 253 18.78 -4.57 2.00
CA PHE A 253 18.46 -3.45 1.12
C PHE A 253 17.43 -3.78 0.04
N ASN A 254 17.43 -5.00 -0.50
CA ASN A 254 16.56 -5.38 -1.61
C ASN A 254 15.43 -6.32 -1.17
N LEU A 255 15.50 -6.85 0.06
CA LEU A 255 14.62 -7.89 0.61
C LEU A 255 14.59 -9.20 -0.20
N SER A 256 15.46 -9.36 -1.19
CA SER A 256 15.60 -10.62 -1.95
C SER A 256 16.03 -11.75 -1.03
N PHE A 257 15.50 -12.95 -1.24
CA PHE A 257 16.08 -14.14 -0.64
C PHE A 257 17.48 -14.36 -1.22
N ARG A 258 18.45 -14.66 -0.35
CA ARG A 258 19.83 -14.96 -0.79
C ARG A 258 19.89 -16.20 -1.68
N ASN A 259 18.98 -17.16 -1.45
CA ASN A 259 18.80 -18.31 -2.34
C ASN A 259 17.90 -17.93 -3.53
N LEU A 260 18.47 -18.00 -4.74
CA LEU A 260 17.81 -17.64 -5.99
C LEU A 260 16.59 -18.52 -6.29
N ASP A 261 16.63 -19.82 -5.99
CA ASP A 261 15.52 -20.72 -6.28
C ASP A 261 14.29 -20.41 -5.39
N VAL A 262 14.55 -20.00 -4.14
CA VAL A 262 13.51 -19.55 -3.20
C VAL A 262 12.92 -18.21 -3.67
N GLU A 263 13.77 -17.27 -4.12
CA GLU A 263 13.31 -16.00 -4.68
C GLU A 263 12.45 -16.21 -5.93
N GLU A 264 12.82 -17.13 -6.82
CA GLU A 264 12.04 -17.45 -8.02
C GLU A 264 10.66 -18.02 -7.67
N CYS A 265 10.58 -18.94 -6.70
CA CYS A 265 9.31 -19.48 -6.20
C CYS A 265 8.44 -18.40 -5.54
N PHE A 266 9.03 -17.54 -4.71
CA PHE A 266 8.32 -16.43 -4.08
C PHE A 266 7.77 -15.46 -5.13
N CYS A 267 8.57 -15.11 -6.14
CA CYS A 267 8.16 -14.22 -7.21
C CYS A 267 6.91 -14.73 -7.94
N ARG A 268 6.84 -16.04 -8.26
CA ARG A 268 5.65 -16.63 -8.90
C ARG A 268 4.39 -16.52 -8.04
N MET A 269 4.56 -16.61 -6.71
CA MET A 269 3.46 -16.53 -5.74
C MET A 269 2.99 -15.10 -5.45
N TRP A 270 3.71 -14.07 -5.89
CA TRP A 270 3.50 -12.69 -5.44
C TRP A 270 2.05 -12.18 -5.55
N TYR A 271 1.38 -12.39 -6.70
CA TYR A 271 -0.02 -12.00 -6.87
C TYR A 271 -1.02 -12.97 -6.23
N LEU A 272 -0.59 -14.21 -6.01
CA LEU A 272 -1.38 -15.34 -5.53
C LEU A 272 -1.34 -15.51 -4.01
N ILE A 273 -0.40 -14.86 -3.31
CA ILE A 273 -0.21 -14.99 -1.85
C ILE A 273 -1.45 -14.61 -1.04
N ASP A 274 -2.29 -13.73 -1.59
CA ASP A 274 -3.56 -13.34 -0.98
C ASP A 274 -4.71 -14.27 -1.39
N PRO A 275 -5.03 -14.47 -2.69
CA PRO A 275 -6.19 -15.27 -3.11
C PRO A 275 -5.98 -16.79 -3.01
N HIS A 276 -4.74 -17.29 -3.03
CA HIS A 276 -4.42 -18.72 -3.00
C HIS A 276 -3.16 -18.97 -2.14
N PRO A 277 -3.19 -18.63 -0.84
CA PRO A 277 -2.02 -18.64 0.02
C PRO A 277 -1.42 -20.03 0.19
N TYR A 278 -2.24 -21.10 0.15
CA TYR A 278 -1.82 -22.46 0.48
C TYR A 278 -1.58 -23.37 -0.74
N GLU A 279 -1.99 -22.94 -1.93
CA GLU A 279 -1.83 -23.72 -3.16
C GLU A 279 -0.36 -23.79 -3.61
N ASN A 280 -0.06 -24.73 -4.50
CA ASN A 280 1.26 -24.86 -5.12
C ASN A 280 1.40 -23.78 -6.22
N PRO A 281 2.43 -22.91 -6.17
CA PRO A 281 2.63 -21.84 -7.15
C PRO A 281 3.00 -22.33 -8.56
N ASN A 282 3.28 -23.62 -8.74
CA ASN A 282 3.52 -24.21 -10.06
C ASN A 282 2.23 -24.70 -10.73
N ARG A 283 1.12 -24.80 -10.00
CA ARG A 283 -0.18 -25.24 -10.53
C ARG A 283 -0.70 -24.16 -11.49
N GLY A 284 -0.96 -24.48 -12.76
CA GLY A 284 -1.28 -23.46 -13.76
C GLY A 284 -2.66 -22.80 -13.63
N ASP A 285 -3.65 -23.54 -13.13
CA ASP A 285 -5.06 -23.10 -13.07
C ASP A 285 -5.28 -21.89 -12.17
N ILE A 286 -4.57 -21.79 -11.05
CA ILE A 286 -4.65 -20.64 -10.14
C ILE A 286 -4.14 -19.33 -10.78
N HIS A 287 -3.36 -19.40 -11.87
CA HIS A 287 -2.86 -18.21 -12.56
C HIS A 287 -3.83 -17.67 -13.63
N GLU A 288 -4.82 -18.44 -14.08
CA GLU A 288 -5.75 -18.03 -15.14
C GLU A 288 -6.49 -16.73 -14.77
N ASN A 289 -6.98 -16.66 -13.53
CA ASN A 289 -7.78 -15.55 -13.03
C ASN A 289 -7.00 -14.54 -12.19
N VAL A 290 -5.67 -14.52 -12.29
CA VAL A 290 -4.80 -13.65 -11.48
C VAL A 290 -5.11 -12.15 -11.64
N TYR A 291 -5.60 -11.74 -12.81
CA TYR A 291 -5.95 -10.35 -13.11
C TYR A 291 -7.05 -9.80 -12.19
N MET A 292 -7.90 -10.67 -11.62
CA MET A 292 -8.91 -10.28 -10.63
C MET A 292 -8.31 -9.71 -9.34
N THR A 293 -7.03 -9.99 -9.06
CA THR A 293 -6.35 -9.48 -7.86
C THR A 293 -6.15 -7.97 -7.87
N ILE A 294 -6.11 -7.34 -9.05
CA ILE A 294 -5.92 -5.89 -9.21
C ILE A 294 -7.21 -5.14 -9.57
N ARG A 295 -8.36 -5.84 -9.70
CA ARG A 295 -9.63 -5.25 -10.17
C ARG A 295 -10.09 -4.03 -9.36
N PHE A 296 -9.98 -4.12 -8.03
CA PHE A 296 -10.40 -3.03 -7.15
C PHE A 296 -9.39 -1.88 -7.15
N ALA A 297 -8.13 -2.14 -7.48
CA ALA A 297 -7.12 -1.09 -7.65
C ALA A 297 -7.40 -0.30 -8.94
N VAL A 298 -7.69 -0.99 -10.05
CA VAL A 298 -8.09 -0.36 -11.32
C VAL A 298 -9.37 0.46 -11.17
N LEU A 299 -10.40 -0.14 -10.57
CA LEU A 299 -11.67 0.54 -10.30
C LEU A 299 -11.46 1.75 -9.38
N GLY A 300 -10.63 1.61 -8.36
CA GLY A 300 -10.32 2.69 -7.43
C GLY A 300 -9.60 3.87 -8.08
N VAL A 301 -8.68 3.59 -9.02
CA VAL A 301 -8.04 4.64 -9.84
C VAL A 301 -9.08 5.31 -10.74
N PHE A 302 -9.93 4.55 -11.43
CA PHE A 302 -10.97 5.10 -12.27
C PHE A 302 -11.88 6.06 -11.50
N LEU A 303 -12.44 5.61 -10.36
CA LEU A 303 -13.29 6.46 -9.52
C LEU A 303 -12.54 7.68 -9.00
N SER A 304 -11.26 7.54 -8.63
CA SER A 304 -10.43 8.67 -8.22
C SER A 304 -10.26 9.68 -9.35
N GLN A 305 -10.08 9.25 -10.61
CA GLN A 305 -9.99 10.17 -11.74
C GLN A 305 -11.33 10.85 -12.04
N VAL A 306 -12.45 10.18 -11.80
CA VAL A 306 -13.79 10.80 -11.88
C VAL A 306 -13.95 11.89 -10.82
N VAL A 307 -13.63 11.60 -9.55
CA VAL A 307 -13.67 12.60 -8.47
C VAL A 307 -12.83 13.82 -8.83
N LEU A 308 -11.58 13.61 -9.23
CA LEU A 308 -10.67 14.70 -9.59
C LEU A 308 -11.13 15.45 -10.86
N GLY A 309 -11.73 14.76 -11.84
CA GLY A 309 -12.27 15.39 -13.04
C GLY A 309 -13.47 16.31 -12.73
N ILE A 310 -14.37 15.89 -11.82
CA ILE A 310 -15.48 16.75 -11.36
C ILE A 310 -14.92 17.96 -10.60
N GLN A 311 -13.87 17.77 -9.79
CA GLN A 311 -13.19 18.85 -9.09
C GLN A 311 -12.53 19.86 -10.05
N ASP A 312 -11.95 19.40 -11.16
CA ASP A 312 -11.33 20.27 -12.18
C ASP A 312 -12.36 21.22 -12.84
N ILE A 313 -13.65 20.86 -12.89
CA ILE A 313 -14.71 21.77 -13.36
C ILE A 313 -14.73 23.04 -12.52
N LYS A 314 -14.70 22.91 -11.19
CA LYS A 314 -14.74 24.07 -10.30
C LYS A 314 -13.42 24.83 -10.27
N LEU A 315 -12.30 24.12 -10.26
CA LEU A 315 -10.97 24.74 -10.09
C LEU A 315 -10.44 25.39 -11.37
N LEU A 316 -10.83 24.88 -12.53
CA LEU A 316 -10.35 25.36 -13.82
C LEU A 316 -11.50 25.95 -14.63
N PHE A 317 -12.53 25.17 -14.92
CA PHE A 317 -13.59 25.60 -15.85
C PHE A 317 -14.41 26.80 -15.33
N MET A 318 -14.87 26.77 -14.07
CA MET A 318 -15.62 27.87 -13.46
C MET A 318 -14.75 29.12 -13.19
N LYS A 319 -13.43 28.98 -13.26
CA LYS A 319 -12.46 30.09 -13.13
C LYS A 319 -11.90 30.54 -14.49
N ASP A 320 -12.57 30.19 -15.58
CA ASP A 320 -12.22 30.52 -16.98
C ASP A 320 -10.92 29.89 -17.54
N PHE A 321 -10.31 28.91 -16.87
CA PHE A 321 -9.15 28.15 -17.35
C PHE A 321 -9.56 27.00 -18.28
N LYS A 322 -10.17 27.32 -19.42
CA LYS A 322 -10.75 26.32 -20.34
C LYS A 322 -9.70 25.42 -21.00
N PHE A 323 -8.52 25.96 -21.32
CA PHE A 323 -7.43 25.19 -21.94
C PHE A 323 -6.85 24.17 -20.95
N GLU A 324 -6.55 24.60 -19.74
CA GLU A 324 -6.02 23.75 -18.67
C GLU A 324 -7.03 22.68 -18.28
N TYR A 325 -8.32 23.02 -18.24
CA TYR A 325 -9.40 22.05 -18.02
C TYR A 325 -9.43 20.98 -19.12
N GLY A 326 -9.36 21.39 -20.40
CA GLY A 326 -9.32 20.46 -21.53
C GLY A 326 -8.13 19.52 -21.45
N MET A 327 -6.93 20.05 -21.14
CA MET A 327 -5.73 19.24 -20.95
C MET A 327 -5.88 18.27 -19.76
N ALA A 328 -6.40 18.72 -18.63
CA ALA A 328 -6.65 17.87 -17.46
C ALA A 328 -7.61 16.73 -17.79
N ALA A 329 -8.72 17.02 -18.47
CA ALA A 329 -9.69 16.01 -18.90
C ALA A 329 -9.07 14.97 -19.85
N VAL A 330 -8.29 15.42 -20.84
CA VAL A 330 -7.58 14.52 -21.77
C VAL A 330 -6.59 13.63 -21.02
N ILE A 331 -5.74 14.22 -20.16
CA ILE A 331 -4.76 13.45 -19.39
C ILE A 331 -5.43 12.39 -18.53
N ARG A 332 -6.54 12.73 -17.84
CA ARG A 332 -7.24 11.78 -16.97
C ARG A 332 -7.94 10.68 -17.75
N PHE A 333 -8.83 11.05 -18.68
CA PHE A 333 -9.78 10.12 -19.28
C PHE A 333 -9.31 9.51 -20.60
N ALA A 334 -8.47 10.21 -21.38
CA ALA A 334 -7.95 9.69 -22.64
C ALA A 334 -6.59 9.00 -22.48
N ILE A 335 -5.84 9.26 -21.41
CA ILE A 335 -4.51 8.67 -21.19
C ILE A 335 -4.49 7.80 -19.94
N VAL A 336 -4.67 8.36 -18.74
CA VAL A 336 -4.48 7.65 -17.47
C VAL A 336 -5.45 6.46 -17.34
N VAL A 337 -6.76 6.68 -17.50
CA VAL A 337 -7.76 5.60 -17.38
C VAL A 337 -7.50 4.46 -18.39
N PRO A 338 -7.32 4.70 -19.69
CA PRO A 338 -6.98 3.65 -20.66
C PRO A 338 -5.69 2.89 -20.33
N LEU A 339 -4.64 3.56 -19.85
CA LEU A 339 -3.40 2.88 -19.45
C LEU A 339 -3.64 1.87 -18.31
N TYR A 340 -4.43 2.22 -17.29
CA TYR A 340 -4.74 1.27 -16.21
C TYR A 340 -5.68 0.14 -16.67
N LEU A 341 -6.62 0.39 -17.57
CA LEU A 341 -7.42 -0.68 -18.20
C LEU A 341 -6.54 -1.61 -19.04
N LEU A 342 -5.54 -1.07 -19.73
CA LEU A 342 -4.54 -1.84 -20.46
C LEU A 342 -3.70 -2.70 -19.51
N SER A 343 -3.34 -2.22 -18.31
CA SER A 343 -2.67 -3.04 -17.29
C SER A 343 -3.51 -4.24 -16.85
N PHE A 344 -4.82 -4.04 -16.70
CA PHE A 344 -5.76 -5.10 -16.34
C PHE A 344 -5.84 -6.17 -17.44
N TYR A 345 -5.98 -5.73 -18.69
CA TYR A 345 -6.03 -6.60 -19.84
C TYR A 345 -4.69 -7.34 -20.07
N PHE A 346 -3.56 -6.67 -19.88
CA PHE A 346 -2.24 -7.28 -19.99
C PHE A 346 -2.04 -8.40 -18.96
N MET A 347 -2.47 -8.19 -17.72
CA MET A 347 -2.42 -9.22 -16.68
C MET A 347 -3.33 -10.41 -16.99
N TYR A 348 -4.50 -10.17 -17.60
CA TYR A 348 -5.38 -11.22 -18.11
C TYR A 348 -4.71 -12.06 -19.19
N LEU A 349 -4.05 -11.42 -20.17
CA LEU A 349 -3.31 -12.12 -21.22
C LEU A 349 -2.18 -12.98 -20.65
N LEU A 350 -1.40 -12.44 -19.70
CA LEU A 350 -0.29 -13.15 -19.08
C LEU A 350 -0.76 -14.37 -18.27
N GLY A 351 -1.83 -14.23 -17.49
CA GLY A 351 -2.40 -15.33 -16.69
C GLY A 351 -2.88 -16.49 -17.57
N ARG A 352 -3.65 -16.20 -18.63
CA ARG A 352 -4.11 -17.23 -19.58
C ARG A 352 -2.97 -17.89 -20.33
N LYS A 353 -1.96 -17.12 -20.77
CA LYS A 353 -0.80 -17.67 -21.47
C LYS A 353 0.04 -18.57 -20.58
N TYR A 354 0.20 -18.23 -19.30
CA TYR A 354 0.85 -19.11 -18.33
C TYR A 354 0.10 -20.43 -18.18
N PHE A 355 -1.23 -20.38 -18.08
CA PHE A 355 -2.07 -21.58 -18.01
C PHE A 355 -1.96 -22.45 -19.27
N GLU A 356 -2.00 -21.86 -20.46
CA GLU A 356 -1.81 -22.58 -21.74
C GLU A 356 -0.44 -23.29 -21.80
N MET A 357 0.63 -22.61 -21.39
CA MET A 357 1.96 -23.21 -21.34
C MET A 357 2.05 -24.35 -20.34
N TYR A 358 1.41 -24.22 -19.18
CA TYR A 358 1.33 -25.27 -18.17
C TYR A 358 0.61 -26.52 -18.69
N LEU A 359 -0.52 -26.36 -19.40
CA LEU A 359 -1.26 -27.47 -20.01
C LEU A 359 -0.42 -28.17 -21.08
N ARG A 360 0.28 -27.42 -21.94
CA ARG A 360 1.18 -27.99 -22.95
C ARG A 360 2.31 -28.80 -22.32
N LYS A 361 2.91 -28.29 -21.24
CA LYS A 361 3.99 -28.98 -20.54
C LYS A 361 3.49 -30.26 -19.86
N SER A 362 2.33 -30.19 -19.22
CA SER A 362 1.69 -31.35 -18.57
C SER A 362 1.33 -32.44 -19.59
N ALA A 363 0.82 -32.05 -20.76
CA ALA A 363 0.53 -32.99 -21.85
C ALA A 363 1.82 -33.64 -22.39
N ALA A 364 2.89 -32.87 -22.59
CA ALA A 364 4.17 -33.41 -23.05
C ALA A 364 4.82 -34.36 -22.02
N GLU A 365 4.69 -34.07 -20.72
CA GLU A 365 5.13 -34.96 -19.64
C GLU A 365 4.28 -36.25 -19.60
N ALA A 366 2.97 -36.15 -19.81
CA ALA A 366 2.08 -37.30 -19.90
C ALA A 366 2.42 -38.21 -21.10
N GLU A 367 2.63 -37.62 -22.29
CA GLU A 367 3.05 -38.34 -23.50
C GLU A 367 4.40 -39.05 -23.28
N MET A 368 5.38 -38.37 -22.69
CA MET A 368 6.70 -38.94 -22.38
C MET A 368 6.61 -40.06 -21.35
N SER A 369 5.72 -39.96 -20.36
CA SER A 369 5.50 -41.01 -19.36
C SER A 369 4.79 -42.24 -19.95
N SER A 370 3.87 -42.05 -20.90
CA SER A 370 3.20 -43.14 -21.61
C SER A 370 4.11 -43.88 -22.59
N GLN A 371 5.21 -43.26 -23.02
CA GLN A 371 6.24 -43.90 -23.85
C GLN A 371 7.25 -44.74 -23.04
N PHE A 372 7.26 -44.61 -21.70
CA PHE A 372 8.20 -45.30 -20.80
C PHE A 372 7.58 -46.50 -20.06
N THR A 373 6.32 -46.86 -20.33
CA THR A 373 5.78 -48.17 -19.93
C THR A 373 6.35 -49.23 -20.86
N ILE A 374 7.54 -49.73 -20.49
CA ILE A 374 8.27 -50.82 -21.12
C ILE A 374 7.44 -52.11 -21.03
N ASP A 375 7.40 -52.82 -22.15
CA ASP A 375 6.87 -54.16 -22.39
C ASP A 375 7.35 -55.16 -21.31
N VAL A 376 6.42 -55.90 -20.70
CA VAL A 376 6.68 -56.82 -19.56
C VAL A 376 7.23 -58.18 -20.03
N ASN A 377 7.96 -58.26 -21.14
CA ASN A 377 8.38 -59.54 -21.71
C ASN A 377 9.87 -59.77 -21.99
N ASP A 378 10.77 -58.83 -21.67
CA ASP A 378 12.21 -59.11 -21.80
C ASP A 378 12.91 -59.05 -20.44
N VAL A 379 13.07 -60.25 -19.85
CA VAL A 379 14.10 -60.52 -18.84
C VAL A 379 15.39 -60.88 -19.59
N PRO A 380 16.51 -60.22 -19.26
CA PRO A 380 17.63 -61.01 -18.79
C PRO A 380 18.30 -60.42 -17.54
N ALA A 381 19.05 -61.30 -16.91
CA ALA A 381 19.60 -61.23 -15.57
C ALA A 381 20.83 -60.31 -15.40
N SER A 382 21.09 -60.05 -14.12
CA SER A 382 22.37 -59.80 -13.45
C SER A 382 23.01 -58.40 -13.43
N ASP A 383 23.27 -58.01 -12.17
CA ASP A 383 24.40 -57.28 -11.58
C ASP A 383 24.53 -55.74 -11.62
N ASP A 384 24.54 -55.21 -10.39
CA ASP A 384 25.36 -54.12 -9.83
C ASP A 384 25.60 -52.85 -10.66
N SER A 385 24.90 -51.76 -10.31
CA SER A 385 25.46 -50.78 -9.36
C SER A 385 24.48 -49.63 -9.08
N PHE A 386 24.29 -49.35 -7.80
CA PHE A 386 23.57 -48.21 -7.27
C PHE A 386 24.43 -46.94 -7.44
N LYS A 387 24.12 -46.08 -8.43
CA LYS A 387 24.70 -44.72 -8.54
C LYS A 387 23.66 -43.68 -8.97
N GLY A 388 23.24 -42.87 -8.00
CA GLY A 388 23.05 -41.42 -8.13
C GLY A 388 21.95 -40.91 -9.06
N PHE A 389 20.79 -40.61 -8.49
CA PHE A 389 19.76 -39.72 -9.09
C PHE A 389 20.34 -38.29 -9.24
N LYS A 390 21.01 -38.02 -10.37
CA LYS A 390 21.34 -36.66 -10.81
C LYS A 390 20.19 -36.13 -11.66
N TYR A 391 19.56 -35.05 -11.20
CA TYR A 391 18.67 -34.22 -12.02
C TYR A 391 19.44 -33.71 -13.24
N ALA A 392 19.31 -34.40 -14.37
CA ALA A 392 19.78 -33.92 -15.66
C ALA A 392 18.77 -32.91 -16.19
N SER A 393 19.10 -31.63 -16.08
CA SER A 393 18.47 -30.55 -16.86
C SER A 393 18.86 -30.71 -18.33
N THR A 394 18.29 -31.70 -19.01
CA THR A 394 18.58 -31.93 -20.43
C THR A 394 17.75 -30.96 -21.26
N ARG A 395 18.28 -29.76 -21.41
CA ARG A 395 17.91 -28.75 -22.40
C ARG A 395 17.98 -29.39 -23.79
N MET A 396 16.86 -29.89 -24.29
CA MET A 396 16.75 -30.28 -25.70
C MET A 396 16.91 -29.03 -26.56
N LYS A 397 18.14 -28.79 -27.05
CA LYS A 397 18.41 -27.91 -28.19
C LYS A 397 17.72 -28.54 -29.41
N LYS A 398 16.48 -28.14 -29.67
CA LYS A 398 15.83 -28.34 -30.97
C LYS A 398 16.67 -27.55 -32.00
N LYS A 399 17.55 -28.23 -32.75
CA LYS A 399 18.16 -27.67 -33.96
C LYS A 399 17.00 -27.44 -34.94
N ALA A 400 16.51 -26.20 -35.00
CA ALA A 400 15.53 -25.79 -35.98
C ALA A 400 16.21 -25.64 -37.35
N PRO A 401 15.65 -26.19 -38.43
CA PRO A 401 16.08 -25.82 -39.77
C PRO A 401 15.74 -24.33 -40.01
N LEU A 402 16.67 -23.62 -40.65
CA LEU A 402 16.46 -22.26 -41.11
C LEU A 402 15.32 -22.24 -42.14
N THR A 403 14.14 -21.77 -41.75
CA THR A 403 13.12 -21.33 -42.71
C THR A 403 12.52 -19.97 -42.37
N LYS A 404 12.52 -19.18 -43.45
CA LYS A 404 12.14 -17.79 -43.71
C LYS A 404 10.67 -17.49 -43.35
N ASN A 405 10.41 -16.24 -42.96
CA ASN A 405 9.11 -15.58 -42.81
C ASN A 405 8.14 -16.16 -41.77
N ARG A 406 8.49 -16.03 -40.47
CA ARG A 406 7.50 -16.10 -39.40
C ARG A 406 6.40 -15.07 -39.61
N SER A 407 5.16 -15.53 -39.66
CA SER A 407 3.97 -14.67 -39.68
C SER A 407 3.97 -13.71 -38.48
N ILE A 408 3.44 -12.50 -38.63
CA ILE A 408 3.33 -11.51 -37.55
C ILE A 408 2.68 -12.13 -36.30
N LYS A 409 1.71 -13.03 -36.51
CA LYS A 409 1.03 -13.78 -35.45
C LYS A 409 1.98 -14.67 -34.63
N GLU A 410 2.91 -15.36 -35.29
CA GLU A 410 3.90 -16.21 -34.62
C GLU A 410 4.96 -15.38 -33.87
N LYS A 411 5.31 -14.20 -34.39
CA LYS A 411 6.20 -13.27 -33.68
C LYS A 411 5.53 -12.75 -32.40
N ILE A 412 4.24 -12.41 -32.46
CA ILE A 412 3.45 -11.96 -31.31
C ILE A 412 3.29 -13.08 -30.28
N GLU A 413 2.95 -14.29 -30.70
CA GLU A 413 2.85 -15.44 -29.78
C GLU A 413 4.19 -15.79 -29.15
N GLY A 414 5.29 -15.79 -29.92
CA GLY A 414 6.64 -16.01 -29.38
C GLY A 414 7.09 -14.91 -28.41
N GLN A 415 6.63 -13.66 -28.57
CA GLN A 415 6.86 -12.61 -27.59
C GLN A 415 6.04 -12.82 -26.31
N LYS A 416 4.77 -13.22 -26.42
CA LYS A 416 3.93 -13.55 -25.26
C LYS A 416 4.53 -14.71 -24.45
N GLU A 417 5.00 -15.75 -25.12
CA GLU A 417 5.68 -16.87 -24.47
C GLU A 417 6.94 -16.38 -23.73
N ARG A 418 7.77 -15.53 -24.35
CA ARG A 418 8.94 -14.94 -23.68
C ARG A 418 8.60 -14.10 -22.44
N TRP A 419 7.47 -13.41 -22.42
CA TRP A 419 7.03 -12.63 -21.25
C TRP A 419 6.61 -13.50 -20.07
N VAL A 420 6.27 -14.76 -20.33
CA VAL A 420 5.78 -15.73 -19.35
C VAL A 420 6.89 -16.70 -18.92
N ASP A 421 7.77 -17.07 -19.85
CA ASP A 421 8.88 -18.03 -19.67
C ASP A 421 10.08 -17.46 -18.89
N THR A 422 9.92 -16.32 -18.21
CA THR A 422 11.00 -15.77 -17.39
C THR A 422 11.10 -16.51 -16.05
N LYS A 423 12.32 -16.58 -15.49
CA LYS A 423 12.55 -17.01 -14.10
C LYS A 423 11.71 -16.12 -13.17
N GLY A 424 10.70 -16.70 -12.52
CA GLY A 424 9.65 -15.97 -11.78
C GLY A 424 8.27 -15.88 -12.47
N GLY A 425 8.09 -16.51 -13.63
CA GLY A 425 6.84 -16.55 -14.39
C GLY A 425 6.53 -15.23 -15.09
N TYR A 426 5.25 -14.87 -15.21
CA TYR A 426 4.81 -13.61 -15.82
C TYR A 426 4.92 -12.39 -14.89
N VAL A 427 5.21 -12.60 -13.60
CA VAL A 427 5.16 -11.55 -12.57
C VAL A 427 6.13 -10.42 -12.89
N ARG A 428 7.35 -10.74 -13.34
CA ARG A 428 8.35 -9.72 -13.72
C ARG A 428 7.84 -8.83 -14.85
N SER A 429 7.27 -9.41 -15.89
CA SER A 429 6.71 -8.69 -17.03
C SER A 429 5.54 -7.80 -16.60
N ALA A 430 4.65 -8.31 -15.74
CA ALA A 430 3.55 -7.54 -15.18
C ALA A 430 4.04 -6.35 -14.33
N GLN A 431 5.07 -6.55 -13.49
CA GLN A 431 5.66 -5.51 -12.65
C GLN A 431 6.31 -4.39 -13.48
N ILE A 432 7.07 -4.74 -14.52
CA ILE A 432 7.71 -3.76 -15.41
C ILE A 432 6.63 -2.93 -16.13
N PHE A 433 5.63 -3.58 -16.71
CA PHE A 433 4.56 -2.88 -17.43
C PHE A 433 3.78 -1.92 -16.53
N LEU A 434 3.40 -2.37 -15.34
CA LEU A 434 2.72 -1.56 -14.35
C LEU A 434 3.57 -0.38 -13.86
N THR A 435 4.88 -0.60 -13.70
CA THR A 435 5.83 0.44 -13.34
C THR A 435 5.89 1.53 -14.41
N ILE A 436 5.90 1.17 -15.69
CA ILE A 436 5.87 2.13 -16.81
C ILE A 436 4.59 2.96 -16.77
N ILE A 437 3.42 2.32 -16.61
CA ILE A 437 2.13 3.01 -16.54
C ILE A 437 2.08 4.02 -15.40
N ILE A 438 2.58 3.63 -14.23
CA ILE A 438 2.61 4.51 -13.06
C ILE A 438 3.59 5.66 -13.26
N SER A 439 4.76 5.41 -13.86
CA SER A 439 5.72 6.45 -14.20
C SER A 439 5.07 7.48 -15.14
N LEU A 440 4.36 7.01 -16.17
CA LEU A 440 3.61 7.88 -17.08
C LEU A 440 2.54 8.68 -16.33
N HIS A 441 1.76 8.05 -15.45
CA HIS A 441 0.76 8.76 -14.64
C HIS A 441 1.38 9.85 -13.76
N VAL A 442 2.48 9.57 -13.06
CA VAL A 442 3.18 10.54 -12.21
C VAL A 442 3.75 11.69 -13.05
N ILE A 443 4.35 11.40 -14.20
CA ILE A 443 4.86 12.42 -15.14
C ILE A 443 3.72 13.31 -15.65
N LEU A 444 2.58 12.73 -16.02
CA LEU A 444 1.42 13.51 -16.49
C LEU A 444 0.86 14.41 -15.38
N MET A 445 0.81 13.94 -14.13
CA MET A 445 0.42 14.77 -12.99
C MET A 445 1.44 15.88 -12.71
N MET A 446 2.74 15.62 -12.90
CA MET A 446 3.79 16.65 -12.83
C MET A 446 3.60 17.72 -13.91
N ILE A 447 3.34 17.32 -15.17
CA ILE A 447 3.08 18.25 -16.27
C ILE A 447 1.85 19.11 -15.97
N LEU A 448 0.76 18.51 -15.46
CA LEU A 448 -0.44 19.24 -15.05
C LEU A 448 -0.11 20.26 -13.95
N LEU A 449 0.61 19.86 -12.90
CA LEU A 449 0.99 20.77 -11.82
C LEU A 449 1.82 21.96 -12.33
N LEU A 450 2.82 21.71 -13.19
CA LEU A 450 3.67 22.76 -13.74
C LEU A 450 2.89 23.70 -14.66
N GLN A 451 2.03 23.15 -15.52
CA GLN A 451 1.23 23.95 -16.45
C GLN A 451 0.16 24.76 -15.73
N VAL A 452 -0.60 24.16 -14.80
CA VAL A 452 -1.59 24.87 -13.99
C VAL A 452 -0.90 25.91 -13.12
N GLY A 453 0.24 25.57 -12.51
CA GLY A 453 1.06 26.53 -11.75
C GLY A 453 1.47 27.72 -12.60
N ARG A 454 1.96 27.49 -13.83
CA ARG A 454 2.30 28.55 -14.78
C ARG A 454 1.08 29.41 -15.13
N SER A 455 -0.07 28.82 -15.42
CA SER A 455 -1.27 29.56 -15.85
C SER A 455 -1.92 30.38 -14.73
N TYR A 456 -1.92 29.87 -13.50
CA TYR A 456 -2.36 30.61 -12.31
C TYR A 456 -1.48 31.83 -12.01
N ILE A 457 -0.24 31.84 -12.51
CA ILE A 457 0.75 32.86 -12.15
C ILE A 457 0.99 33.86 -13.29
N TYR A 458 1.10 33.42 -14.55
CA TYR A 458 1.47 34.29 -15.68
C TYR A 458 0.27 34.82 -16.49
N THR A 459 -0.73 34.00 -16.78
CA THR A 459 -1.60 34.25 -17.95
C THR A 459 -2.86 35.07 -17.64
N HIS A 460 -3.31 35.11 -16.38
CA HIS A 460 -4.55 35.81 -15.98
C HIS A 460 -4.35 36.90 -14.92
N SER A 461 -3.17 37.54 -14.90
CA SER A 461 -2.83 38.65 -14.01
C SER A 461 -3.75 39.88 -14.11
N SER A 462 -4.57 40.03 -15.16
CA SER A 462 -5.53 41.14 -15.31
C SER A 462 -6.94 40.83 -14.79
N LYS A 463 -7.29 39.56 -14.54
CA LYS A 463 -8.62 39.13 -14.08
C LYS A 463 -8.61 38.43 -12.71
N GLN A 464 -7.49 37.81 -12.31
CA GLN A 464 -7.37 37.20 -10.99
C GLN A 464 -6.90 38.23 -9.95
N LYS A 465 -7.80 38.57 -9.03
CA LYS A 465 -7.53 39.49 -7.92
C LYS A 465 -6.64 38.86 -6.83
N ASN A 466 -6.51 37.53 -6.76
CA ASN A 466 -5.85 36.83 -5.65
C ASN A 466 -4.82 35.82 -6.16
N ALA A 467 -3.55 35.96 -5.73
CA ALA A 467 -2.52 34.95 -5.97
C ALA A 467 -2.73 33.78 -4.98
N ALA A 468 -2.84 32.55 -5.49
CA ALA A 468 -2.99 31.35 -4.66
C ALA A 468 -2.00 30.26 -5.09
N LYS A 469 -1.36 29.60 -4.12
CA LYS A 469 -0.46 28.47 -4.40
C LYS A 469 -1.25 27.31 -5.04
N PRO A 470 -0.71 26.59 -6.04
CA PRO A 470 -1.35 25.41 -6.65
C PRO A 470 -1.26 24.16 -5.75
N ASN A 471 -1.44 24.33 -4.43
CA ASN A 471 -1.28 23.28 -3.41
C ASN A 471 -2.21 22.09 -3.64
N VAL A 472 -3.36 22.32 -4.27
CA VAL A 472 -4.33 21.27 -4.60
C VAL A 472 -3.81 20.31 -5.67
N TYR A 473 -3.26 20.84 -6.76
CA TYR A 473 -2.62 20.01 -7.80
C TYR A 473 -1.35 19.35 -7.27
N PHE A 474 -0.63 20.03 -6.37
CA PHE A 474 0.49 19.42 -5.67
C PHE A 474 0.04 18.24 -4.80
N MET A 475 -1.06 18.36 -4.07
CA MET A 475 -1.65 17.25 -3.31
C MET A 475 -2.07 16.07 -4.21
N GLY A 476 -2.60 16.35 -5.40
CA GLY A 476 -2.87 15.34 -6.44
C GLY A 476 -1.59 14.61 -6.89
N PHE A 477 -0.52 15.37 -7.16
CA PHE A 477 0.80 14.82 -7.51
C PHE A 477 1.39 13.96 -6.38
N LEU A 478 1.34 14.44 -5.14
CA LEU A 478 1.76 13.69 -3.96
C LEU A 478 1.00 12.37 -3.81
N ASN A 479 -0.31 12.39 -4.02
CA ASN A 479 -1.14 11.19 -3.98
C ASN A 479 -0.77 10.21 -5.11
N ALA A 480 -0.47 10.69 -6.32
CA ALA A 480 -0.01 9.87 -7.42
C ALA A 480 1.35 9.21 -7.11
N LEU A 481 2.31 9.96 -6.57
CA LEU A 481 3.61 9.42 -6.17
C LEU A 481 3.48 8.39 -5.04
N LEU A 482 2.64 8.68 -4.04
CA LEU A 482 2.43 7.76 -2.93
C LEU A 482 1.58 6.53 -3.32
N SER A 483 0.84 6.60 -4.43
CA SER A 483 0.07 5.46 -4.95
C SER A 483 0.95 4.28 -5.33
N VAL A 484 2.22 4.53 -5.71
CA VAL A 484 3.19 3.47 -6.04
C VAL A 484 3.52 2.62 -4.80
N HIS A 485 3.61 3.28 -3.65
CA HIS A 485 3.98 2.67 -2.38
C HIS A 485 2.80 2.09 -1.59
N ARG A 486 1.61 2.68 -1.72
CA ARG A 486 0.35 2.18 -1.11
C ARG A 486 -0.37 1.14 -1.99
N SER A 487 0.26 0.73 -3.09
CA SER A 487 -0.42 0.26 -4.29
C SER A 487 -1.19 -1.04 -4.09
N GLY A 488 -2.52 -0.96 -4.26
CA GLY A 488 -3.36 -2.15 -4.44
C GLY A 488 -3.00 -2.98 -5.68
N PHE A 489 -2.14 -2.46 -6.57
CA PHE A 489 -1.56 -3.19 -7.69
C PHE A 489 -0.36 -4.08 -7.30
N LYS A 490 0.02 -4.09 -6.01
CA LYS A 490 1.04 -4.97 -5.43
C LYS A 490 2.36 -4.83 -6.17
N ILE A 491 2.97 -3.65 -6.16
CA ILE A 491 4.29 -3.46 -6.77
C ILE A 491 5.36 -3.83 -5.76
N ARG A 492 6.43 -4.50 -6.20
CA ARG A 492 7.53 -4.82 -5.30
C ARG A 492 8.27 -3.56 -4.86
N PHE A 493 8.77 -3.57 -3.63
CA PHE A 493 9.52 -2.50 -2.99
C PHE A 493 10.65 -1.96 -3.88
N VAL A 494 11.42 -2.84 -4.52
CA VAL A 494 12.56 -2.45 -5.36
C VAL A 494 12.12 -1.62 -6.57
N TYR A 495 11.04 -2.03 -7.25
CA TYR A 495 10.49 -1.27 -8.38
C TYR A 495 9.87 0.03 -7.92
N SER A 496 9.06 -0.02 -6.86
CA SER A 496 8.42 1.17 -6.28
C SER A 496 9.45 2.23 -5.89
N SER A 497 10.48 1.84 -5.14
CA SER A 497 11.51 2.75 -4.61
C SER A 497 12.36 3.37 -5.70
N ARG A 498 12.82 2.59 -6.67
CA ARG A 498 13.67 3.11 -7.77
C ARG A 498 12.91 4.10 -8.65
N VAL A 499 11.67 3.77 -9.00
CA VAL A 499 10.86 4.62 -9.88
C VAL A 499 10.41 5.88 -9.17
N SER A 500 9.96 5.77 -7.92
CA SER A 500 9.57 6.95 -7.15
C SER A 500 10.73 7.90 -6.89
N TRP A 501 11.95 7.40 -6.60
CA TRP A 501 13.15 8.24 -6.55
C TRP A 501 13.46 8.93 -7.88
N ALA A 502 13.40 8.20 -8.98
CA ALA A 502 13.60 8.79 -10.30
C ALA A 502 12.58 9.90 -10.60
N MET A 503 11.31 9.69 -10.25
CA MET A 503 10.26 10.71 -10.41
C MET A 503 10.46 11.92 -9.49
N VAL A 504 10.92 11.73 -8.25
CA VAL A 504 11.23 12.83 -7.32
C VAL A 504 12.40 13.67 -7.85
N LEU A 505 13.49 13.04 -8.29
CA LEU A 505 14.64 13.75 -8.86
C LEU A 505 14.26 14.50 -10.13
N LEU A 506 13.47 13.87 -11.01
CA LEU A 506 12.94 14.49 -12.21
C LEU A 506 12.08 15.71 -11.88
N PHE A 507 11.21 15.60 -10.87
CA PHE A 507 10.41 16.71 -10.39
C PHE A 507 11.27 17.85 -9.87
N ILE A 508 12.26 17.58 -9.01
CA ILE A 508 13.14 18.61 -8.44
C ILE A 508 13.83 19.36 -9.57
N PHE A 509 14.35 18.64 -10.57
CA PHE A 509 14.98 19.23 -11.75
C PHE A 509 14.03 20.16 -12.53
N PHE A 510 12.82 19.71 -12.87
CA PHE A 510 11.90 20.58 -13.63
C PHE A 510 11.35 21.72 -12.77
N ALA A 511 11.09 21.47 -11.48
CA ALA A 511 10.57 22.47 -10.56
C ALA A 511 11.58 23.60 -10.33
N SER A 512 12.87 23.29 -10.16
CA SER A 512 13.91 24.31 -10.00
C SER A 512 14.13 25.20 -11.23
N HIS A 513 13.49 24.91 -12.36
CA HIS A 513 13.56 25.77 -13.55
C HIS A 513 12.23 26.48 -13.83
N ASN A 514 11.10 25.94 -13.33
CA ASN A 514 9.75 26.39 -13.70
C ASN A 514 8.93 26.94 -12.52
N LEU A 515 9.36 26.77 -11.26
CA LEU A 515 8.63 27.15 -10.05
C LEU A 515 9.31 28.29 -9.26
N HIS A 516 9.71 29.36 -9.96
CA HIS A 516 10.26 30.59 -9.37
C HIS A 516 9.32 31.77 -9.64
N PHE A 517 8.67 32.30 -8.61
CA PHE A 517 7.64 33.34 -8.77
C PHE A 517 7.62 34.30 -7.58
N ASP A 518 7.35 35.58 -7.78
CA ASP A 518 7.08 36.54 -6.71
C ASP A 518 5.62 36.38 -6.23
N PRO A 519 5.32 36.21 -4.91
CA PRO A 519 6.19 36.28 -3.73
C PRO A 519 6.72 34.94 -3.19
N TRP A 520 6.66 33.86 -3.99
CA TRP A 520 7.10 32.51 -3.61
C TRP A 520 8.35 32.04 -4.38
N GLU A 521 9.47 32.76 -4.24
CA GLU A 521 10.71 32.51 -5.00
C GLU A 521 11.29 31.10 -4.77
N TYR A 522 11.02 30.51 -3.60
CA TYR A 522 11.51 29.21 -3.16
C TYR A 522 10.42 28.13 -3.10
N LEU A 523 9.31 28.29 -3.84
CA LEU A 523 8.21 27.31 -3.83
C LEU A 523 8.67 25.91 -4.27
N TRP A 524 9.59 25.83 -5.23
CA TRP A 524 10.18 24.56 -5.68
C TRP A 524 10.91 23.84 -4.54
N ALA A 525 11.61 24.57 -3.66
CA ALA A 525 12.36 24.01 -2.54
C ALA A 525 11.41 23.51 -1.44
N GLU A 526 10.34 24.26 -1.15
CA GLU A 526 9.28 23.84 -0.23
C GLU A 526 8.63 22.52 -0.70
N TYR A 527 8.24 22.44 -1.97
CA TYR A 527 7.66 21.22 -2.55
C TYR A 527 8.64 20.05 -2.59
N SER A 528 9.91 20.33 -2.88
CA SER A 528 10.96 19.30 -2.87
C SER A 528 11.14 18.69 -1.47
N CYS A 529 11.09 19.50 -0.41
CA CYS A 529 11.18 19.03 0.97
C CYS A 529 10.02 18.08 1.33
N TYR A 530 8.79 18.44 0.97
CA TYR A 530 7.62 17.56 1.14
C TYR A 530 7.75 16.24 0.38
N LEU A 531 8.29 16.27 -0.84
CA LEU A 531 8.49 15.07 -1.65
C LEU A 531 9.52 14.13 -1.06
N VAL A 532 10.63 14.66 -0.54
CA VAL A 532 11.65 13.83 0.14
C VAL A 532 11.05 13.16 1.38
N ALA A 533 10.26 13.89 2.18
CA ALA A 533 9.58 13.33 3.34
C ALA A 533 8.59 12.21 2.95
N ILE A 534 7.75 12.44 1.95
CA ILE A 534 6.78 11.45 1.45
C ILE A 534 7.49 10.24 0.85
N GLN A 535 8.60 10.45 0.14
CA GLN A 535 9.38 9.37 -0.44
C GLN A 535 9.94 8.44 0.64
N PHE A 536 10.51 9.00 1.71
CA PHE A 536 11.00 8.23 2.84
C PHE A 536 9.88 7.42 3.49
N LEU A 537 8.75 8.06 3.80
CA LEU A 537 7.59 7.41 4.43
C LEU A 537 6.97 6.34 3.50
N GLY A 538 6.87 6.62 2.20
CA GLY A 538 6.37 5.68 1.20
C GLY A 538 7.25 4.44 1.07
N MET A 539 8.57 4.61 1.05
CA MET A 539 9.52 3.50 1.05
C MET A 539 9.37 2.60 2.29
N MET A 540 9.14 3.20 3.47
CA MET A 540 8.89 2.41 4.69
C MET A 540 7.62 1.55 4.57
N ILE A 541 6.55 2.07 3.98
CA ILE A 541 5.29 1.34 3.74
C ILE A 541 5.52 0.15 2.80
N SER A 542 6.14 0.39 1.65
CA SER A 542 6.36 -0.65 0.65
C SER A 542 7.35 -1.71 1.13
N HIS A 543 8.37 -1.30 1.88
CA HIS A 543 9.29 -2.21 2.57
C HIS A 543 8.55 -3.08 3.60
N GLU A 544 7.65 -2.50 4.41
CA GLU A 544 6.84 -3.26 5.37
C GLU A 544 5.97 -4.30 4.68
N GLU A 545 5.25 -3.92 3.64
CA GLU A 545 4.34 -4.82 2.93
C GLU A 545 5.10 -6.00 2.29
N GLU A 546 6.25 -5.76 1.66
CA GLU A 546 7.07 -6.82 1.07
C GLU A 546 7.67 -7.73 2.15
N SER A 547 8.22 -7.17 3.23
CA SER A 547 8.71 -7.93 4.39
C SER A 547 7.62 -8.84 4.95
N LEU A 548 6.42 -8.31 5.25
CA LEU A 548 5.32 -9.10 5.80
C LEU A 548 4.91 -10.29 4.90
N ARG A 549 4.92 -10.10 3.58
CA ARG A 549 4.61 -11.16 2.61
C ARG A 549 5.71 -12.21 2.52
N ARG A 550 6.97 -11.81 2.63
CA ARG A 550 8.11 -12.73 2.67
C ARG A 550 8.11 -13.55 3.95
N SER A 551 7.89 -12.92 5.11
CA SER A 551 7.77 -13.64 6.37
C SER A 551 6.57 -14.60 6.34
N PHE A 552 5.43 -14.20 5.73
CA PHE A 552 4.30 -15.13 5.53
C PHE A 552 4.70 -16.35 4.71
N PHE A 553 5.42 -16.15 3.59
CA PHE A 553 5.85 -17.23 2.70
C PHE A 553 6.77 -18.24 3.43
N VAL A 554 7.72 -17.74 4.23
CA VAL A 554 8.61 -18.58 5.05
C VAL A 554 7.83 -19.32 6.14
N LEU A 555 7.05 -18.60 6.96
CA LEU A 555 6.27 -19.19 8.06
C LEU A 555 5.26 -20.23 7.57
N LYS A 556 4.59 -19.97 6.44
CA LYS A 556 3.71 -20.93 5.80
C LYS A 556 4.46 -22.22 5.48
N SER A 557 5.63 -22.10 4.87
CA SER A 557 6.42 -23.26 4.42
C SER A 557 6.88 -24.11 5.61
N MET A 558 7.27 -23.47 6.71
CA MET A 558 7.59 -24.15 7.98
C MET A 558 6.39 -24.89 8.54
N ARG A 559 5.23 -24.24 8.62
CA ARG A 559 4.00 -24.88 9.12
C ARG A 559 3.54 -26.06 8.28
N MET A 560 3.77 -26.02 6.97
CA MET A 560 3.49 -27.17 6.12
C MET A 560 4.40 -28.37 6.44
N LEU A 561 5.69 -28.13 6.69
CA LEU A 561 6.63 -29.20 7.07
C LEU A 561 6.31 -29.76 8.47
N GLU A 562 5.96 -28.91 9.43
CA GLU A 562 5.48 -29.34 10.75
C GLU A 562 4.23 -30.20 10.64
N PHE A 563 3.25 -29.73 9.86
CA PHE A 563 2.02 -30.48 9.62
C PHE A 563 2.29 -31.83 8.96
N GLU A 564 3.22 -31.90 8.00
CA GLU A 564 3.58 -33.15 7.34
C GLU A 564 4.22 -34.15 8.32
N LYS A 565 5.13 -33.69 9.18
CA LYS A 565 5.73 -34.51 10.25
C LYS A 565 4.66 -35.01 11.23
N TRP A 566 3.82 -34.10 11.72
CA TRP A 566 2.72 -34.43 12.62
C TRP A 566 1.75 -35.42 11.98
N PHE A 567 1.33 -35.17 10.73
CA PHE A 567 0.41 -36.03 9.99
C PHE A 567 1.00 -37.41 9.73
N ALA A 568 2.30 -37.50 9.41
CA ALA A 568 3.00 -38.77 9.31
C ALA A 568 3.00 -39.53 10.65
N GLY A 569 3.17 -38.82 11.78
CA GLY A 569 3.01 -39.37 13.14
C GLY A 569 1.60 -39.88 13.39
N VAL A 570 0.58 -39.08 13.12
CA VAL A 570 -0.84 -39.46 13.26
C VAL A 570 -1.19 -40.66 12.38
N LEU A 571 -0.69 -40.74 11.14
CA LEU A 571 -0.90 -41.89 10.28
C LEU A 571 -0.28 -43.17 10.84
N ARG A 572 0.89 -43.09 11.50
CA ARG A 572 1.48 -44.24 12.21
C ARG A 572 0.60 -44.67 13.39
N ILE A 573 0.14 -43.72 14.20
CA ILE A 573 -0.77 -43.99 15.33
C ILE A 573 -2.09 -44.58 14.83
N GLN A 574 -2.69 -44.02 13.78
CA GLN A 574 -3.94 -44.50 13.20
C GLN A 574 -3.78 -45.93 12.64
N LYS A 575 -2.66 -46.24 11.99
CA LYS A 575 -2.35 -47.63 11.58
C LYS A 575 -2.20 -48.54 12.80
N GLY A 576 -1.55 -48.08 13.86
CA GLY A 576 -1.43 -48.78 15.13
C GLY A 576 -2.78 -49.04 15.80
N VAL A 577 -3.63 -48.03 15.90
CA VAL A 577 -4.99 -48.10 16.47
C VAL A 577 -5.89 -48.99 15.60
N ARG A 578 -5.85 -48.89 14.27
CA ARG A 578 -6.59 -49.81 13.38
C ARG A 578 -6.15 -51.25 13.57
N LYS A 579 -4.84 -51.50 13.71
CA LYS A 579 -4.29 -52.85 13.96
C LYS A 579 -4.66 -53.35 15.35
N PHE A 580 -4.67 -52.49 16.36
CA PHE A 580 -5.12 -52.80 17.71
C PHE A 580 -6.62 -53.10 17.76
N LEU A 581 -7.47 -52.25 17.15
CA LEU A 581 -8.91 -52.47 17.03
C LEU A 581 -9.24 -53.72 16.21
N ALA A 582 -8.50 -54.02 15.15
CA ALA A 582 -8.66 -55.26 14.39
C ALA A 582 -8.36 -56.49 15.27
N ARG A 583 -7.24 -56.48 16.00
CA ARG A 583 -6.89 -57.53 16.97
C ARG A 583 -7.88 -57.63 18.13
N HIS A 584 -8.41 -56.50 18.60
CA HIS A 584 -9.41 -56.46 19.66
C HIS A 584 -10.76 -57.00 19.16
N ARG A 585 -11.14 -56.69 17.91
CA ARG A 585 -12.35 -57.18 17.26
C ARG A 585 -12.25 -58.68 16.98
N GLU A 586 -11.11 -59.17 16.50
CA GLU A 586 -10.85 -60.61 16.35
C GLU A 586 -10.96 -61.35 17.69
N ARG A 587 -10.43 -60.77 18.78
CA ARG A 587 -10.57 -61.32 20.14
C ARG A 587 -11.99 -61.27 20.70
N GLN A 588 -12.80 -60.28 20.31
CA GLN A 588 -14.21 -60.18 20.71
C GLN A 588 -15.10 -61.13 19.90
N ILE A 589 -14.83 -61.28 18.60
CA ILE A 589 -15.49 -62.28 17.73
C ILE A 589 -15.19 -63.70 18.24
N ALA A 590 -13.94 -63.98 18.65
CA ALA A 590 -13.57 -65.26 19.26
C ALA A 590 -14.20 -65.52 20.64
N LYS A 591 -14.78 -64.50 21.28
CA LYS A 591 -15.48 -64.58 22.58
C LYS A 591 -17.00 -64.46 22.47
N GLY A 592 -17.56 -64.36 21.26
CA GLY A 592 -19.01 -64.37 21.03
C GLY A 592 -19.75 -63.04 21.25
N ASP A 593 -19.07 -61.98 21.69
CA ASP A 593 -19.71 -60.69 22.00
C ASP A 593 -19.45 -59.66 20.90
N VAL A 594 -20.49 -59.31 20.14
CA VAL A 594 -20.44 -58.21 19.16
C VAL A 594 -21.42 -57.11 19.55
N PRO A 595 -20.95 -55.95 20.03
CA PRO A 595 -21.77 -54.76 20.12
C PRO A 595 -21.72 -53.98 18.81
N THR A 596 -22.90 -53.64 18.31
CA THR A 596 -23.14 -52.74 17.17
C THR A 596 -22.73 -51.31 17.52
N THR A 597 -21.69 -50.80 16.86
CA THR A 597 -21.24 -49.42 17.02
C THR A 597 -22.21 -48.44 16.34
N LYS A 598 -22.93 -47.65 17.16
CA LYS A 598 -23.71 -46.49 16.71
C LYS A 598 -22.78 -45.44 16.11
N ALA A 599 -23.11 -44.98 14.90
CA ALA A 599 -22.44 -43.88 14.23
C ALA A 599 -22.60 -42.59 15.04
N VAL A 600 -21.50 -42.10 15.62
CA VAL A 600 -21.43 -40.77 16.23
C VAL A 600 -21.56 -39.75 15.10
N SER A 601 -22.62 -38.96 15.13
CA SER A 601 -22.82 -37.86 14.19
C SER A 601 -21.66 -36.87 14.33
N LYS A 602 -20.98 -36.63 13.21
CA LYS A 602 -19.93 -35.60 13.14
C LYS A 602 -20.56 -34.26 13.54
N PRO A 603 -20.02 -33.55 14.54
CA PRO A 603 -20.48 -32.19 14.81
C PRO A 603 -20.29 -31.35 13.53
N PRO A 604 -21.24 -30.45 13.22
CA PRO A 604 -21.16 -29.62 12.03
C PRO A 604 -19.84 -28.84 12.08
N ALA A 605 -19.02 -29.01 11.03
CA ALA A 605 -17.76 -28.30 10.94
C ALA A 605 -18.05 -26.79 11.04
N PRO A 606 -17.38 -26.06 11.95
CA PRO A 606 -17.57 -24.62 12.05
C PRO A 606 -17.24 -24.01 10.69
N LYS A 607 -18.12 -23.12 10.20
CA LYS A 607 -17.88 -22.38 8.95
C LYS A 607 -16.66 -21.48 9.14
N VAL A 608 -15.48 -21.96 8.75
CA VAL A 608 -14.25 -21.19 8.82
C VAL A 608 -14.30 -20.12 7.73
N ALA A 609 -14.53 -18.86 8.12
CA ALA A 609 -14.46 -17.75 7.19
C ALA A 609 -13.00 -17.55 6.73
N HIS A 610 -12.72 -17.77 5.45
CA HIS A 610 -11.38 -17.56 4.89
C HIS A 610 -11.03 -16.06 4.87
N ALA A 611 -9.83 -15.72 5.35
CA ALA A 611 -9.31 -14.34 5.39
C ALA A 611 -9.31 -13.61 4.04
N GLN A 612 -9.39 -14.35 2.93
CA GLN A 612 -9.55 -13.85 1.57
C GLN A 612 -10.82 -13.02 1.37
N SER A 613 -11.92 -13.47 1.98
CA SER A 613 -13.21 -12.78 1.94
C SER A 613 -13.12 -11.39 2.59
N PHE A 614 -12.29 -11.26 3.63
CA PHE A 614 -12.06 -10.02 4.35
C PHE A 614 -11.21 -9.01 3.54
N LEU A 615 -10.16 -9.47 2.84
CA LEU A 615 -9.38 -8.60 1.93
C LEU A 615 -10.23 -8.03 0.79
N ALA A 616 -11.08 -8.87 0.20
CA ALA A 616 -12.01 -8.44 -0.85
C ALA A 616 -13.05 -7.46 -0.31
N MET A 617 -13.57 -7.68 0.90
CA MET A 617 -14.55 -6.80 1.55
C MET A 617 -13.96 -5.42 1.84
N ALA A 618 -12.75 -5.31 2.40
CA ALA A 618 -12.12 -4.02 2.66
C ALA A 618 -11.90 -3.21 1.37
N SER A 619 -11.48 -3.89 0.30
CA SER A 619 -11.29 -3.27 -1.01
C SER A 619 -12.60 -2.77 -1.61
N LYS A 620 -13.68 -3.55 -1.45
CA LYS A 620 -15.03 -3.17 -1.87
C LYS A 620 -15.54 -1.95 -1.09
N MET A 621 -15.32 -1.91 0.22
CA MET A 621 -15.72 -0.76 1.05
C MET A 621 -14.96 0.51 0.66
N GLY A 622 -13.67 0.41 0.34
CA GLY A 622 -12.91 1.56 -0.19
C GLY A 622 -13.50 2.13 -1.48
N VAL A 623 -13.88 1.27 -2.41
CA VAL A 623 -14.56 1.66 -3.66
C VAL A 623 -15.93 2.29 -3.39
N GLN A 624 -16.71 1.73 -2.47
CA GLN A 624 -18.02 2.30 -2.10
C GLN A 624 -17.87 3.69 -1.46
N ALA A 625 -16.84 3.90 -0.64
CA ALA A 625 -16.58 5.19 -0.05
C ALA A 625 -16.18 6.25 -1.09
N GLN A 626 -15.47 5.86 -2.15
CA GLN A 626 -15.23 6.74 -3.30
C GLN A 626 -16.51 7.12 -4.04
N ALA A 627 -17.49 6.22 -4.15
CA ALA A 627 -18.79 6.55 -4.74
C ALA A 627 -19.55 7.62 -3.92
N ILE A 628 -19.47 7.55 -2.59
CA ILE A 628 -20.02 8.58 -1.69
C ILE A 628 -19.31 9.92 -1.93
N GLN A 629 -17.98 9.91 -2.10
CA GLN A 629 -17.22 11.12 -2.41
C GLN A 629 -17.64 11.76 -3.73
N ILE A 630 -17.91 10.95 -4.76
CA ILE A 630 -18.44 11.45 -6.04
C ILE A 630 -19.74 12.21 -5.79
N ALA A 631 -20.66 11.65 -4.98
CA ALA A 631 -21.92 12.32 -4.66
C ALA A 631 -21.71 13.65 -3.93
N VAL A 632 -20.80 13.71 -2.96
CA VAL A 632 -20.51 14.95 -2.20
C VAL A 632 -19.86 16.01 -3.09
N VAL A 633 -18.88 15.64 -3.92
CA VAL A 633 -18.20 16.58 -4.82
C VAL A 633 -19.17 17.08 -5.90
N LEU A 634 -20.02 16.19 -6.45
CA LEU A 634 -21.03 16.59 -7.41
C LEU A 634 -22.02 17.59 -6.79
N PHE A 635 -22.45 17.35 -5.55
CA PHE A 635 -23.29 18.28 -4.80
C PHE A 635 -22.60 19.64 -4.61
N ASP A 636 -21.32 19.68 -4.24
CA ASP A 636 -20.55 20.93 -4.08
C ASP A 636 -20.44 21.72 -5.39
N VAL A 637 -20.21 21.03 -6.51
CA VAL A 637 -20.18 21.67 -7.85
C VAL A 637 -21.54 22.23 -8.23
N ILE A 638 -22.62 21.46 -8.04
CA ILE A 638 -23.99 21.91 -8.32
C ILE A 638 -24.34 23.12 -7.44
N TRP A 639 -24.02 23.06 -6.15
CA TRP A 639 -24.26 24.15 -5.21
C TRP A 639 -23.50 25.43 -5.59
N SER A 640 -22.23 25.28 -5.97
CA SER A 640 -21.40 26.41 -6.41
C SER A 640 -21.89 27.00 -7.74
N ALA A 641 -22.42 26.16 -8.64
CA ALA A 641 -23.00 26.63 -9.89
C ALA A 641 -24.35 27.33 -9.68
N ALA A 642 -25.12 26.92 -8.67
CA ALA A 642 -26.40 27.54 -8.30
C ALA A 642 -26.24 28.86 -7.53
N ASN A 643 -25.13 29.04 -6.82
CA ASN A 643 -24.80 30.25 -6.05
C ASN A 643 -23.43 30.82 -6.49
N PRO A 644 -23.37 31.46 -7.68
CA PRO A 644 -22.12 31.91 -8.29
C PRO A 644 -21.38 33.03 -7.53
#